data_AF-A0AAJ0MQ21-F1
#
_entry.id   AF-A0AAJ0MQ21-F1
#
_cell.length_a   1.000
_cell.length_b   1.000
_cell.length_c   1.000
_cell.angle_alpha   90.00
_cell.angle_beta   90.00
_cell.angle_gamma   90.00
#
_symmetry.space_group_name_H-M   'P 1'
#
loop_
_entity.id
_entity.type
_entity.pdbx_description
1 polymer ?
#
loop_
_entity_poly.entity_id
_entity_poly.type
_entity_poly.pdbx_seq_one_letter_code
_entity_poly.pdbx_strand_id
1 'polypeptide(L)'
;MTTSTVGLIDNWYPPTRETYDLILSLWKWFPVAASLQWGVSWYGMGKTSVTSRLNLPGRIGWLTMEAPGFMTLVYMMRTLPAQHGFTLSDLPWQNKVLAGLFVFHYSYRALAFPFLQPSMAPIHIAIWLSALSFQIINGTLIGAWLAAYGPTTHAAWDRQLFSSFPTLQFTCGIALFYVGLMANFYHDDELREIRRRENRRQERLAKQNGQKGQPGKKVEKHYEIPKAGLFKVMLYPHYFCEWVEWLGFYMAAGWGCLPARCFLLNEVAAMLPRAVKGKQWYMEKFGEEKISKKWAVIPGVCTCDSILTDIRRPHQREIIEAALDGHDVFVQAATSFGKSLCFQLPAVIDRGITIVISPLLSLMMNQVEALKASDVDARTLNSNTTLPERDYIYADLATGHPLMRLLYVTPELCSGDHFRRKLKLVYEQHELARIVVDEAHCISEWGHDFRKDFKRLSWFRETFPDVPVMCLTATANEQVRHDVLTTLGLDKTPGKLKIFSMTAHRPNLHLEVRFTSDEANDRYDDFVTWLKGVYDRRAAADRKAELDATGERVENVPGIIYTISRDEVESLAAALRHDGIGARPFHAKLPNQVKEETLAKWIANDPGYDVIVATTAFGMGIDKENVRFVVHWRLPKSFEGYYQEAGRAGRDGNASYCFLYYSREDRDRVCNLVMREPVSKNASADGIINKQARQMSLGRLVAYCEDTGSCRHAAICRYFGETQVPACDYACDWHKDPQGLKRRMARGLASEEWVSTQREEGMYDEYWSE
;
A
#
# COMPACT_ATOMS: atom_id res chain seq x y z
N MET A 1 -66.69 32.58 14.86
CA MET A 1 -66.13 33.91 14.56
C MET A 1 -64.85 33.70 13.78
N THR A 2 -64.89 34.12 12.52
CA THR A 2 -63.83 34.08 11.51
C THR A 2 -62.70 35.05 11.85
N THR A 3 -61.50 34.54 12.06
CA THR A 3 -60.25 35.32 11.92
C THR A 3 -59.53 34.82 10.68
N SER A 4 -59.97 35.33 9.53
CA SER A 4 -59.24 35.27 8.26
C SER A 4 -57.86 35.89 8.46
N THR A 5 -56.83 35.05 8.47
CA THR A 5 -55.43 35.49 8.45
C THR A 5 -55.10 35.86 7.02
N VAL A 6 -54.99 37.17 6.77
CA VAL A 6 -54.62 37.74 5.48
C VAL A 6 -53.17 37.37 5.18
N GLY A 7 -52.96 36.29 4.44
CA GLY A 7 -51.72 36.03 3.72
C GLY A 7 -51.72 36.80 2.40
N LEU A 8 -50.54 37.03 1.81
CA LEU A 8 -50.41 37.56 0.43
C LEU A 8 -51.18 36.73 -0.63
N ILE A 9 -51.54 35.48 -0.26
CA ILE A 9 -52.39 34.56 -1.00
C ILE A 9 -53.38 33.97 0.02
N ASP A 10 -54.69 34.10 -0.22
CA ASP A 10 -55.72 33.52 0.65
C ASP A 10 -55.56 31.99 0.74
N ASN A 11 -55.71 31.44 1.95
CA ASN A 11 -55.56 30.01 2.25
C ASN A 11 -54.18 29.39 1.93
N TRP A 12 -53.14 30.21 1.74
CA TRP A 12 -51.79 29.72 1.51
C TRP A 12 -51.13 29.15 2.78
N TYR A 13 -51.41 29.76 3.93
CA TYR A 13 -50.80 29.38 5.20
C TYR A 13 -51.79 29.60 6.38
N PRO A 14 -52.05 28.58 7.23
CA PRO A 14 -51.53 27.22 7.12
C PRO A 14 -52.06 26.51 5.85
N PRO A 15 -51.28 25.58 5.25
CA PRO A 15 -51.56 25.04 3.93
C PRO A 15 -52.80 24.14 3.97
N THR A 16 -53.61 24.21 2.92
CA THR A 16 -54.64 23.21 2.65
C THR A 16 -54.02 21.86 2.31
N ARG A 17 -54.82 20.78 2.32
CA ARG A 17 -54.35 19.44 1.98
C ARG A 17 -53.77 19.37 0.57
N GLU A 18 -54.44 20.01 -0.39
CA GLU A 18 -54.02 20.08 -1.79
C GLU A 18 -52.66 20.79 -1.93
N THR A 19 -52.50 21.94 -1.28
CA THR A 19 -51.24 22.69 -1.26
C THR A 19 -50.12 21.90 -0.59
N TYR A 20 -50.41 21.21 0.52
CA TYR A 20 -49.45 20.32 1.17
C TYR A 20 -49.00 19.17 0.24
N ASP A 21 -49.94 18.50 -0.42
CA ASP A 21 -49.62 17.36 -1.31
C ASP A 21 -48.83 17.82 -2.54
N LEU A 22 -49.08 19.04 -3.04
CA LEU A 22 -48.27 19.67 -4.10
C LEU A 22 -46.83 19.93 -3.61
N ILE A 23 -46.66 20.60 -2.47
CA ILE A 23 -45.34 20.89 -1.90
C ILE A 23 -44.58 19.58 -1.62
N LEU A 24 -45.26 18.57 -1.07
CA LEU A 24 -44.68 17.25 -0.80
C LEU A 24 -44.27 16.54 -2.08
N SER A 25 -45.03 16.68 -3.16
CA SER A 25 -44.70 16.08 -4.46
C SER A 25 -43.45 16.68 -5.06
N LEU A 26 -43.25 18.00 -4.93
CA LEU A 26 -42.00 18.67 -5.32
C LEU A 26 -40.84 18.25 -4.41
N TRP A 27 -41.08 18.12 -3.10
CA TRP A 27 -40.07 17.74 -2.11
C TRP A 27 -39.45 16.36 -2.36
N LYS A 28 -40.21 15.41 -2.91
CA LYS A 28 -39.70 14.08 -3.30
C LYS A 28 -38.53 14.14 -4.28
N TRP A 29 -38.47 15.16 -5.14
CA TRP A 29 -37.43 15.33 -6.15
C TRP A 29 -36.22 16.11 -5.63
N PHE A 30 -36.33 16.70 -4.43
CA PHE A 30 -35.26 17.50 -3.86
C PHE A 30 -33.93 16.75 -3.66
N PRO A 31 -33.90 15.47 -3.20
CA PRO A 31 -32.67 14.68 -3.15
C PRO A 31 -31.97 14.50 -4.51
N VAL A 32 -32.75 14.42 -5.60
CA VAL A 32 -32.20 14.33 -6.97
C VAL A 32 -31.51 15.64 -7.35
N ALA A 33 -32.15 16.78 -7.06
CA ALA A 33 -31.55 18.09 -7.27
C ALA A 33 -30.27 18.29 -6.41
N ALA A 34 -30.30 17.83 -5.15
CA ALA A 34 -29.12 17.88 -4.27
C ALA A 34 -27.96 17.03 -4.80
N SER A 35 -28.25 15.90 -5.45
CA SER A 35 -27.25 14.99 -6.03
C SER A 35 -26.51 15.58 -7.23
N LEU A 36 -27.05 16.63 -7.89
CA LEU A 36 -26.34 17.35 -8.97
C LEU A 36 -25.01 17.95 -8.50
N GLN A 37 -24.80 18.09 -7.19
CA GLN A 37 -23.52 18.49 -6.59
C GLN A 37 -22.34 17.54 -6.92
N TRP A 38 -22.60 16.30 -7.35
CA TRP A 38 -21.56 15.41 -7.86
C TRP A 38 -20.87 15.98 -9.11
N GLY A 39 -21.63 16.56 -10.05
CA GLY A 39 -21.14 17.09 -11.32
C GLY A 39 -20.49 18.47 -11.25
N VAL A 40 -20.52 19.15 -10.11
CA VAL A 40 -19.90 20.47 -9.94
C VAL A 40 -18.48 20.31 -9.40
N SER A 41 -17.46 20.84 -10.07
CA SER A 41 -16.07 20.84 -9.60
C SER A 41 -15.96 21.68 -8.32
N TRP A 42 -16.15 21.04 -7.17
CA TRP A 42 -16.31 21.72 -5.90
C TRP A 42 -14.97 21.83 -5.20
N TYR A 43 -14.23 22.89 -5.52
CA TYR A 43 -13.22 23.44 -4.61
C TYR A 43 -13.21 24.97 -4.72
N GLY A 44 -13.86 25.64 -3.75
CA GLY A 44 -13.93 27.10 -3.69
C GLY A 44 -15.15 27.71 -3.01
N MET A 45 -16.25 26.96 -2.83
CA MET A 45 -17.52 27.48 -2.26
C MET A 45 -18.00 26.77 -0.99
N GLY A 46 -17.10 26.10 -0.24
CA GLY A 46 -17.31 25.85 1.19
C GLY A 46 -17.28 27.14 2.04
N LYS A 47 -16.95 28.27 1.39
CA LYS A 47 -17.25 29.60 1.87
C LYS A 47 -18.59 30.00 1.28
N THR A 48 -19.59 30.20 2.13
CA THR A 48 -20.77 31.03 1.83
C THR A 48 -20.41 32.44 1.32
N SER A 49 -19.13 32.81 1.38
CA SER A 49 -18.56 34.10 1.03
C SER A 49 -17.78 34.06 -0.29
N VAL A 50 -18.48 34.19 -1.41
CA VAL A 50 -17.91 34.90 -2.57
C VAL A 50 -17.73 36.36 -2.16
N THR A 51 -16.67 37.04 -2.58
CA THR A 51 -16.53 38.48 -2.33
C THR A 51 -17.60 39.23 -3.12
N SER A 52 -18.69 39.61 -2.45
CA SER A 52 -19.84 40.28 -3.04
C SER A 52 -20.36 41.36 -2.10
N ARG A 53 -20.88 42.45 -2.67
CA ARG A 53 -21.57 43.50 -1.92
C ARG A 53 -22.93 43.03 -1.36
N LEU A 54 -23.45 41.92 -1.89
CA LEU A 54 -24.72 41.30 -1.48
C LEU A 54 -24.55 40.25 -0.37
N ASN A 55 -23.41 40.26 0.32
CA ASN A 55 -23.17 39.36 1.43
C ASN A 55 -23.81 39.88 2.71
N LEU A 56 -24.56 39.01 3.37
CA LEU A 56 -25.01 39.22 4.74
C LEU A 56 -23.88 38.89 5.72
N PRO A 57 -23.79 39.60 6.86
CA PRO A 57 -22.90 39.21 7.96
C PRO A 57 -23.19 37.78 8.40
N GLY A 58 -22.15 36.94 8.51
CA GLY A 58 -22.31 35.48 8.66
C GLY A 58 -23.27 35.05 9.77
N ARG A 59 -23.17 35.67 10.96
CA ARG A 59 -24.05 35.37 12.11
C ARG A 59 -25.52 35.74 11.85
N ILE A 60 -25.75 36.91 11.27
CA ILE A 60 -27.12 37.40 10.96
C ILE A 60 -27.72 36.55 9.85
N GLY A 61 -26.96 36.29 8.78
CA GLY A 61 -27.38 35.42 7.69
C GLY A 61 -27.75 34.02 8.18
N TRP A 62 -26.91 33.41 9.03
CA TRP A 62 -27.17 32.07 9.57
C TRP A 62 -28.40 32.04 10.48
N LEU A 63 -28.50 32.99 11.42
CA LEU A 63 -29.64 33.10 12.32
C LEU A 63 -30.96 33.21 11.54
N THR A 64 -30.99 34.09 10.54
CA THR A 64 -32.21 34.41 9.80
C THR A 64 -32.58 33.38 8.74
N MET A 65 -31.64 32.58 8.22
CA MET A 65 -31.97 31.48 7.31
C MET A 65 -32.49 30.24 8.05
N GLU A 66 -31.99 29.97 9.26
CA GLU A 66 -32.34 28.76 10.04
C GLU A 66 -33.60 28.93 10.90
N ALA A 67 -33.78 30.10 11.53
CA ALA A 67 -34.87 30.32 12.49
C ALA A 67 -36.29 30.07 11.93
N PRO A 68 -36.60 30.41 10.66
CA PRO A 68 -37.94 30.19 10.12
C PRO A 68 -38.38 28.73 10.12
N GLY A 69 -37.47 27.74 10.11
CA GLY A 69 -37.85 26.32 10.11
C GLY A 69 -38.67 25.92 11.34
N PHE A 70 -38.14 26.14 12.55
CA PHE A 70 -38.86 25.77 13.77
C PHE A 70 -40.06 26.69 14.05
N MET A 71 -39.97 27.98 13.70
CA MET A 71 -41.09 28.92 13.85
C MET A 71 -42.29 28.51 13.01
N THR A 72 -42.02 28.10 11.77
CA THR A 72 -43.01 27.55 10.81
C THR A 72 -43.68 26.31 11.38
N LEU A 73 -42.91 25.38 11.97
CA LEU A 73 -43.46 24.19 12.60
C LEU A 73 -44.33 24.52 13.82
N VAL A 74 -43.87 25.41 14.72
CA VAL A 74 -44.65 25.82 15.89
C VAL A 74 -45.97 26.47 15.46
N TYR A 75 -45.93 27.29 14.42
CA TYR A 75 -47.12 27.89 13.84
C TYR A 75 -48.08 26.80 13.30
N MET A 76 -47.58 25.79 12.57
CA MET A 76 -48.39 24.67 12.09
C MET A 76 -49.09 23.94 13.22
N MET A 77 -48.32 23.55 14.24
CA MET A 77 -48.82 22.82 15.41
C MET A 77 -49.87 23.63 16.19
N ARG A 78 -49.86 24.96 16.09
CA ARG A 78 -50.83 25.84 16.75
C ARG A 78 -52.10 26.06 15.94
N THR A 79 -51.99 26.18 14.61
CA THR A 79 -53.08 26.71 13.76
C THR A 79 -53.83 25.63 13.00
N LEU A 80 -53.12 24.65 12.44
CA LEU A 80 -53.70 23.62 11.59
C LEU A 80 -54.65 22.66 12.34
N PRO A 81 -54.39 22.24 13.60
CA PRO A 81 -55.33 21.40 14.36
C PRO A 81 -56.72 22.05 14.48
N ALA A 82 -56.75 23.35 14.79
CA ALA A 82 -57.98 24.09 14.99
C ALA A 82 -58.85 24.16 13.72
N GLN A 83 -58.21 24.20 12.55
CA GLN A 83 -58.91 24.15 11.26
C GLN A 83 -59.52 22.77 10.96
N HIS A 84 -58.98 21.71 11.54
CA HIS A 84 -59.47 20.34 11.42
C HIS A 84 -60.38 19.91 12.59
N GLY A 85 -60.80 20.85 13.44
CA GLY A 85 -61.80 20.61 14.48
C GLY A 85 -61.25 20.00 15.77
N PHE A 86 -59.94 20.04 16.01
CA PHE A 86 -59.33 19.59 17.26
C PHE A 86 -58.28 20.59 17.77
N THR A 87 -57.86 20.46 19.02
CA THR A 87 -56.88 21.33 19.67
C THR A 87 -55.51 20.66 19.77
N LEU A 88 -54.46 21.43 20.07
CA LEU A 88 -53.14 20.88 20.32
C LEU A 88 -53.14 19.85 21.48
N SER A 89 -54.02 20.00 22.48
CA SER A 89 -54.16 19.03 23.57
C SER A 89 -54.67 17.67 23.09
N ASP A 90 -55.51 17.65 22.06
CA ASP A 90 -56.13 16.43 21.52
C ASP A 90 -55.15 15.59 20.68
N LEU A 91 -54.06 16.21 20.20
CA LEU A 91 -53.03 15.47 19.46
C LEU A 91 -52.32 14.45 20.37
N PRO A 92 -52.04 13.23 19.86
CA PRO A 92 -51.27 12.23 20.56
C PRO A 92 -49.91 12.77 21.01
N TRP A 93 -49.40 12.22 22.11
CA TRP A 93 -48.15 12.66 22.70
C TRP A 93 -46.96 12.47 21.74
N GLN A 94 -47.00 11.48 20.84
CA GLN A 94 -46.00 11.25 19.81
C GLN A 94 -45.80 12.48 18.91
N ASN A 95 -46.89 13.12 18.47
CA ASN A 95 -46.84 14.33 17.64
C ASN A 95 -46.13 15.46 18.38
N LYS A 96 -46.46 15.64 19.67
CA LYS A 96 -45.88 16.68 20.54
C LYS A 96 -44.40 16.44 20.79
N VAL A 97 -43.99 15.19 21.03
CA VAL A 97 -42.60 14.81 21.23
C VAL A 97 -41.78 15.05 19.95
N LEU A 98 -42.25 14.58 18.81
CA LEU A 98 -41.55 14.79 17.53
C LEU A 98 -41.45 16.28 17.16
N ALA A 99 -42.53 17.04 17.37
CA ALA A 99 -42.50 18.50 17.21
C ALA A 99 -41.46 19.14 18.14
N GLY A 100 -41.41 18.71 19.41
CA GLY A 100 -40.43 19.17 20.39
C GLY A 100 -38.99 18.86 19.99
N LEU A 101 -38.71 17.66 19.48
CA LEU A 101 -37.38 17.27 19.00
C LEU A 101 -36.93 18.14 17.82
N PHE A 102 -37.80 18.35 16.83
CA PHE A 102 -37.51 19.22 15.69
C PHE A 102 -37.21 20.65 16.15
N VAL A 103 -38.05 21.20 17.04
CA VAL A 103 -37.85 22.55 17.59
C VAL A 103 -36.53 22.62 18.37
N PHE A 104 -36.20 21.61 19.17
CA PHE A 104 -34.97 21.58 19.95
C PHE A 104 -33.72 21.61 19.05
N HIS A 105 -33.66 20.73 18.04
CA HIS A 105 -32.57 20.69 17.06
C HIS A 105 -32.39 22.05 16.36
N TYR A 106 -33.47 22.58 15.78
CA TYR A 106 -33.39 23.81 15.00
C TYR A 106 -33.22 25.07 15.86
N SER A 107 -33.70 25.08 17.10
CA SER A 107 -33.40 26.16 18.04
C SER A 107 -31.92 26.18 18.40
N TYR A 108 -31.30 25.02 18.58
CA TYR A 108 -29.85 24.94 18.77
C TYR A 108 -29.08 25.44 17.53
N ARG A 109 -29.44 24.95 16.33
CA ARG A 109 -28.78 25.30 15.07
C ARG A 109 -28.96 26.76 14.66
N ALA A 110 -30.15 27.33 14.91
CA ALA A 110 -30.47 28.71 14.56
C ALA A 110 -29.97 29.70 15.60
N LEU A 111 -30.23 29.46 16.88
CA LEU A 111 -29.99 30.44 17.95
C LEU A 111 -28.63 30.25 18.61
N ALA A 112 -28.30 29.06 19.09
CA ALA A 112 -27.08 28.86 19.88
C ALA A 112 -25.82 28.79 19.00
N PHE A 113 -25.88 28.07 17.87
CA PHE A 113 -24.72 27.79 17.03
C PHE A 113 -24.01 29.07 16.51
N PRO A 114 -24.70 30.12 15.99
CA PRO A 114 -24.02 31.34 15.52
C PRO A 114 -23.22 32.09 16.59
N PHE A 115 -23.66 32.04 17.84
CA PHE A 115 -22.98 32.70 18.96
C PHE A 115 -21.85 31.83 19.53
N LEU A 116 -21.96 30.51 19.45
CA LEU A 116 -20.92 29.58 19.91
C LEU A 116 -19.73 29.49 18.94
N GLN A 117 -19.91 29.84 17.67
CA GLN A 117 -18.85 29.77 16.66
C GLN A 117 -17.83 30.94 16.80
N PRO A 118 -16.52 30.65 16.88
CA PRO A 118 -15.48 31.68 17.00
C PRO A 118 -15.41 32.63 15.80
N SER A 119 -15.75 32.13 14.61
CA SER A 119 -15.85 32.93 13.38
C SER A 119 -16.86 32.30 12.42
N MET A 120 -17.53 33.13 11.63
CA MET A 120 -18.45 32.70 10.57
C MET A 120 -18.18 33.50 9.30
N ALA A 121 -18.14 32.81 8.16
CA ALA A 121 -17.97 33.46 6.87
C ALA A 121 -19.25 34.26 6.49
N PRO A 122 -19.12 35.39 5.77
CA PRO A 122 -20.26 36.07 5.17
C PRO A 122 -21.09 35.13 4.28
N ILE A 123 -22.39 35.39 4.13
CA ILE A 123 -23.29 34.54 3.35
C ILE A 123 -23.89 35.34 2.19
N HIS A 124 -23.71 34.85 0.96
CA HIS A 124 -24.32 35.46 -0.22
C HIS A 124 -25.85 35.36 -0.17
N ILE A 125 -26.56 36.43 -0.56
CA ILE A 125 -28.03 36.49 -0.50
C ILE A 125 -28.74 35.34 -1.24
N ALA A 126 -28.18 34.85 -2.36
CA ALA A 126 -28.77 33.72 -3.09
C ALA A 126 -28.72 32.40 -2.30
N ILE A 127 -27.62 32.14 -1.58
CA ILE A 127 -27.48 30.96 -0.73
C ILE A 127 -28.41 31.09 0.48
N TRP A 128 -28.45 32.29 1.06
CA TRP A 128 -29.35 32.62 2.16
C TRP A 128 -30.84 32.41 1.77
N LEU A 129 -31.27 32.93 0.62
CA LEU A 129 -32.64 32.73 0.10
C LEU A 129 -32.95 31.25 -0.10
N SER A 130 -32.02 30.49 -0.70
CA SER A 130 -32.22 29.06 -0.91
C SER A 130 -32.34 28.29 0.41
N ALA A 131 -31.50 28.59 1.40
CA ALA A 131 -31.56 27.95 2.72
C ALA A 131 -32.84 28.35 3.48
N LEU A 132 -33.22 29.62 3.41
CA LEU A 132 -34.48 30.13 3.98
C LEU A 132 -35.70 29.41 3.38
N SER A 133 -35.78 29.31 2.05
CA SER A 133 -36.86 28.59 1.37
C SER A 133 -36.90 27.12 1.77
N PHE A 134 -35.73 26.46 1.85
CA PHE A 134 -35.65 25.09 2.32
C PHE A 134 -36.21 24.93 3.74
N GLN A 135 -35.85 25.82 4.68
CA GLN A 135 -36.33 25.72 6.06
C GLN A 135 -37.83 25.95 6.19
N ILE A 136 -38.38 26.90 5.44
CA ILE A 136 -39.83 27.14 5.41
C ILE A 136 -40.56 25.91 4.86
N ILE A 137 -40.09 25.34 3.75
CA ILE A 137 -40.72 24.14 3.15
C ILE A 137 -40.63 22.95 4.11
N ASN A 138 -39.45 22.70 4.68
CA ASN A 138 -39.23 21.59 5.61
C ASN A 138 -40.11 21.71 6.86
N GLY A 139 -40.11 22.90 7.50
CA GLY A 139 -40.95 23.18 8.66
C GLY A 139 -42.45 23.08 8.35
N THR A 140 -42.86 23.46 7.14
CA THR A 140 -44.25 23.36 6.69
C THR A 140 -44.64 21.89 6.52
N LEU A 141 -43.82 21.09 5.84
CA LEU A 141 -44.13 19.68 5.58
C LEU A 141 -44.16 18.84 6.86
N ILE A 142 -43.12 18.95 7.69
CA ILE A 142 -43.05 18.21 8.96
C ILE A 142 -44.13 18.72 9.92
N GLY A 143 -44.31 20.04 10.02
CA GLY A 143 -45.33 20.64 10.88
C GLY A 143 -46.74 20.26 10.48
N ALA A 144 -47.10 20.35 9.20
CA ALA A 144 -48.43 19.98 8.72
C ALA A 144 -48.71 18.47 8.84
N TRP A 145 -47.69 17.62 8.61
CA TRP A 145 -47.79 16.18 8.83
C TRP A 145 -48.05 15.86 10.31
N LEU A 146 -47.32 16.48 11.24
CA LEU A 146 -47.53 16.29 12.67
C LEU A 146 -48.83 16.91 13.19
N ALA A 147 -49.30 18.00 12.56
CA ALA A 147 -50.42 18.76 13.06
C ALA A 147 -51.79 18.26 12.56
N ALA A 148 -51.89 17.76 11.32
CA ALA A 148 -53.17 17.30 10.77
C ALA A 148 -53.11 16.22 9.68
N TYR A 149 -52.03 16.16 8.88
CA TYR A 149 -52.00 15.35 7.66
C TYR A 149 -51.36 13.96 7.79
N GLY A 150 -50.70 13.71 8.91
CA GLY A 150 -50.26 12.40 9.36
C GLY A 150 -51.18 11.80 10.43
N PRO A 151 -50.68 10.88 11.27
CA PRO A 151 -51.46 10.27 12.35
C PRO A 151 -51.85 11.28 13.44
N THR A 152 -53.14 11.51 13.63
CA THR A 152 -53.70 12.42 14.65
C THR A 152 -54.48 11.68 15.76
N THR A 153 -54.52 10.35 15.71
CA THR A 153 -55.18 9.50 16.73
C THR A 153 -54.26 8.36 17.16
N HIS A 154 -54.47 7.82 18.35
CA HIS A 154 -53.69 6.67 18.86
C HIS A 154 -53.78 5.46 17.91
N ALA A 155 -54.98 5.12 17.43
CA ALA A 155 -55.19 4.02 16.49
C ALA A 155 -54.53 4.26 15.11
N ALA A 156 -54.29 5.51 14.72
CA ALA A 156 -53.52 5.81 13.50
C ALA A 156 -52.01 5.62 13.74
N TRP A 157 -51.51 5.97 14.93
CA TRP A 157 -50.12 5.74 15.32
C TRP A 157 -49.78 4.25 15.43
N ASP A 158 -50.67 3.44 16.01
CA ASP A 158 -50.47 1.99 16.13
C ASP A 158 -50.39 1.28 14.77
N ARG A 159 -51.07 1.84 13.75
CA ARG A 159 -50.99 1.36 12.35
C ARG A 159 -49.76 1.86 11.60
N GLN A 160 -49.30 3.06 11.93
CA GLN A 160 -48.14 3.71 11.30
C GLN A 160 -46.82 3.09 11.76
N LEU A 161 -46.76 2.68 13.02
CA LEU A 161 -45.62 2.01 13.63
C LEU A 161 -45.75 0.49 13.45
N PHE A 162 -44.66 -0.24 13.65
CA PHE A 162 -44.64 -1.68 13.49
C PHE A 162 -45.70 -2.33 14.39
N SER A 163 -46.73 -2.94 13.78
CA SER A 163 -47.99 -3.33 14.44
C SER A 163 -47.80 -4.26 15.64
N SER A 164 -46.69 -5.01 15.66
CA SER A 164 -46.36 -5.91 16.78
C SER A 164 -45.71 -5.20 17.96
N PHE A 165 -45.01 -4.06 17.75
CA PHE A 165 -44.25 -3.36 18.79
C PHE A 165 -44.16 -1.82 18.55
N PRO A 166 -45.29 -1.09 18.53
CA PRO A 166 -45.31 0.32 18.16
C PRO A 166 -44.49 1.19 19.14
N THR A 167 -44.63 0.96 20.44
CA THR A 167 -43.87 1.68 21.48
C THR A 167 -42.38 1.44 21.37
N LEU A 168 -41.94 0.22 21.03
CA LEU A 168 -40.52 -0.12 20.91
C LEU A 168 -39.87 0.60 19.72
N GLN A 169 -40.52 0.63 18.56
CA GLN A 169 -40.01 1.37 17.41
C GLN A 169 -39.89 2.87 17.74
N PHE A 170 -40.92 3.44 18.38
CA PHE A 170 -40.91 4.85 18.76
C PHE A 170 -39.75 5.14 19.72
N THR A 171 -39.61 4.38 20.80
CA THR A 171 -38.53 4.60 21.79
C THR A 171 -37.14 4.38 21.21
N CYS A 172 -36.94 3.35 20.37
CA CYS A 172 -35.70 3.16 19.64
C CYS A 172 -35.39 4.36 18.73
N GLY A 173 -36.40 4.92 18.05
CA GLY A 173 -36.24 6.09 17.17
C GLY A 173 -35.80 7.32 17.95
N ILE A 174 -36.44 7.58 19.09
CA ILE A 174 -36.06 8.67 20.01
C ILE A 174 -34.64 8.46 20.56
N ALA A 175 -34.30 7.25 20.99
CA ALA A 175 -32.95 6.95 21.47
C ALA A 175 -31.89 7.20 20.39
N LEU A 176 -32.14 6.75 19.16
CA LEU A 176 -31.24 6.97 18.03
C LEU A 176 -31.10 8.46 17.70
N PHE A 177 -32.19 9.22 17.76
CA PHE A 177 -32.18 10.67 17.60
C PHE A 177 -31.26 11.34 18.61
N TYR A 178 -31.41 11.03 19.91
CA TYR A 178 -30.57 11.61 20.96
C TYR A 178 -29.10 11.21 20.85
N VAL A 179 -28.80 9.96 20.48
CA VAL A 179 -27.42 9.51 20.23
C VAL A 179 -26.78 10.32 19.10
N GLY A 180 -27.48 10.46 17.97
CA GLY A 180 -27.03 11.28 16.83
C GLY A 180 -26.79 12.73 17.24
N LEU A 181 -27.77 13.34 17.93
CA LEU A 181 -27.69 14.72 18.39
C LEU A 181 -26.52 14.95 19.34
N MET A 182 -26.39 14.16 20.42
CA MET A 182 -25.30 14.27 21.40
C MET A 182 -23.93 14.07 20.74
N ALA A 183 -23.81 13.10 19.85
CA ALA A 183 -22.58 12.88 19.11
C ALA A 183 -22.28 14.07 18.19
N ASN A 184 -23.27 14.67 17.55
CA ASN A 184 -23.07 15.86 16.71
C ASN A 184 -22.54 17.05 17.54
N PHE A 185 -23.17 17.32 18.68
CA PHE A 185 -22.73 18.34 19.65
C PHE A 185 -21.26 18.17 20.07
N TYR A 186 -20.85 16.94 20.37
CA TYR A 186 -19.48 16.61 20.78
C TYR A 186 -18.48 16.93 19.65
N HIS A 187 -18.73 16.46 18.42
CA HIS A 187 -17.82 16.67 17.30
C HIS A 187 -17.78 18.15 16.85
N ASP A 188 -18.89 18.87 16.97
CA ASP A 188 -18.92 20.32 16.72
C ASP A 188 -18.14 21.12 17.78
N ASP A 189 -18.10 20.67 19.03
CA ASP A 189 -17.27 21.30 20.07
C ASP A 189 -15.78 21.11 19.81
N GLU A 190 -15.37 19.91 19.40
CA GLU A 190 -13.99 19.61 18.98
C GLU A 190 -13.53 20.51 17.82
N LEU A 191 -14.37 20.67 16.78
CA LEU A 191 -14.08 21.59 15.67
C LEU A 191 -14.00 23.05 16.12
N ARG A 192 -14.84 23.47 17.07
CA ARG A 192 -14.80 24.81 17.66
C ARG A 192 -13.51 25.03 18.45
N GLU A 193 -13.06 24.05 19.22
CA GLU A 193 -11.86 24.17 20.03
C GLU A 193 -10.59 24.28 19.18
N ILE A 194 -10.52 23.57 18.05
CA ILE A 194 -9.45 23.74 17.05
C ILE A 194 -9.43 25.17 16.52
N ARG A 195 -10.60 25.72 16.14
CA ARG A 195 -10.72 27.11 15.67
C ARG A 195 -10.32 28.12 16.75
N ARG A 196 -10.70 27.90 18.01
CA ARG A 196 -10.30 28.75 19.15
C ARG A 196 -8.79 28.72 19.38
N ARG A 197 -8.17 27.52 19.32
CA ARG A 197 -6.71 27.36 19.42
C ARG A 197 -5.98 28.14 18.33
N GLU A 198 -6.46 28.06 17.09
CA GLU A 198 -5.87 28.81 15.97
C GLU A 198 -6.04 30.33 16.12
N ASN A 199 -7.21 30.82 16.54
CA ASN A 199 -7.41 32.24 16.81
C ASN A 199 -6.45 32.76 17.90
N ARG A 200 -6.30 32.01 19.01
CA ARG A 200 -5.34 32.36 20.08
C ARG A 200 -3.90 32.37 19.57
N ARG A 201 -3.53 31.44 18.66
CA ARG A 201 -2.22 31.42 18.01
C ARG A 201 -2.02 32.65 17.12
N GLN A 202 -3.00 33.02 16.31
CA GLN A 202 -2.95 34.21 15.45
C GLN A 202 -2.84 35.50 16.28
N GLU A 203 -3.58 35.62 17.37
CA GLU A 203 -3.48 36.76 18.30
C GLU A 203 -2.10 36.84 18.97
N ARG A 204 -1.52 35.70 19.38
CA ARG A 204 -0.15 35.66 19.94
C ARG A 204 0.88 36.11 18.91
N LEU A 205 0.80 35.62 17.67
CA LEU A 205 1.69 36.02 16.58
C LEU A 205 1.52 37.51 16.22
N ALA A 206 0.28 38.02 16.21
CA ALA A 206 0.00 39.43 15.99
C ALA A 206 0.56 40.33 17.11
N LYS A 207 0.52 39.87 18.37
CA LYS A 207 1.11 40.57 19.52
C LYS A 207 2.65 40.51 19.53
N GLN A 208 3.25 39.39 19.12
CA GLN A 208 4.70 39.23 19.01
C GLN A 208 5.30 40.07 17.87
N ASN A 209 4.58 40.23 16.75
CA ASN A 209 4.99 41.07 15.63
C ASN A 209 4.63 42.56 15.83
N GLY A 210 4.62 43.04 17.08
CA GLY A 210 4.11 44.36 17.48
C GLY A 210 4.55 45.52 16.57
N GLN A 211 3.61 46.43 16.27
CA GLN A 211 3.86 47.75 15.71
C GLN A 211 4.68 47.81 14.40
N LYS A 212 4.27 47.12 13.34
CA LYS A 212 4.35 47.67 11.98
C LYS A 212 3.05 47.41 11.27
N GLY A 213 2.14 48.39 11.35
CA GLY A 213 0.97 48.47 10.49
C GLY A 213 1.41 48.56 9.04
N GLN A 214 1.54 47.42 8.37
CA GLN A 214 1.30 47.31 6.94
C GLN A 214 -0.05 46.61 6.76
N PRO A 215 -1.12 47.32 6.36
CA PRO A 215 -2.38 46.69 6.06
C PRO A 215 -2.21 45.83 4.80
N GLY A 216 -2.07 44.51 4.94
CA GLY A 216 -2.09 43.63 3.77
C GLY A 216 -1.53 42.21 3.91
N LYS A 217 -0.61 41.92 4.84
CA LYS A 217 -0.10 40.53 4.97
C LYS A 217 -1.08 39.66 5.77
N LYS A 218 -1.98 38.98 5.06
CA LYS A 218 -2.82 37.90 5.62
C LYS A 218 -1.90 36.82 6.20
N VAL A 219 -1.99 36.61 7.51
CA VAL A 219 -1.38 35.43 8.16
C VAL A 219 -1.99 34.18 7.52
N GLU A 220 -1.13 33.27 7.05
CA GLU A 220 -1.57 32.03 6.41
C GLU A 220 -2.33 31.16 7.42
N LYS A 221 -3.53 30.69 7.04
CA LYS A 221 -4.36 29.86 7.91
C LYS A 221 -3.69 28.51 8.10
N HIS A 222 -3.40 28.15 9.35
CA HIS A 222 -2.95 26.82 9.69
C HIS A 222 -4.16 25.88 9.81
N TYR A 223 -4.15 24.78 9.06
CA TYR A 223 -5.19 23.75 9.12
C TYR A 223 -4.66 22.55 9.90
N GLU A 224 -5.49 21.94 10.75
CA GLU A 224 -5.18 20.77 11.56
C GLU A 224 -6.22 19.66 11.33
N ILE A 225 -5.79 18.40 11.34
CA ILE A 225 -6.69 17.25 11.27
C ILE A 225 -7.20 16.95 12.70
N PRO A 226 -8.53 16.97 12.94
CA PRO A 226 -9.08 16.60 14.25
C PRO A 226 -8.79 15.13 14.59
N LYS A 227 -8.59 14.82 15.88
CA LYS A 227 -8.19 13.47 16.35
C LYS A 227 -9.10 12.86 17.42
N ALA A 228 -10.06 13.60 17.95
CA ALA A 228 -10.93 13.18 19.04
C ALA A 228 -12.22 12.50 18.54
N GLY A 229 -12.78 11.59 19.35
CA GLY A 229 -14.01 10.85 19.02
C GLY A 229 -13.96 10.10 17.69
N LEU A 230 -15.02 10.19 16.90
CA LEU A 230 -15.14 9.57 15.57
C LEU A 230 -14.16 10.17 14.55
N PHE A 231 -13.55 11.34 14.82
CA PHE A 231 -12.49 11.86 13.94
C PHE A 231 -11.28 10.94 13.83
N LYS A 232 -11.13 9.95 14.73
CA LYS A 232 -10.13 8.88 14.60
C LYS A 232 -10.33 8.06 13.33
N VAL A 233 -11.58 7.75 12.98
CA VAL A 233 -11.95 6.84 11.89
C VAL A 233 -12.58 7.54 10.68
N MET A 234 -13.13 8.75 10.82
CA MET A 234 -13.76 9.49 9.72
C MET A 234 -13.45 10.99 9.74
N LEU A 235 -13.51 11.66 8.58
CA LEU A 235 -13.21 13.09 8.48
C LEU A 235 -14.40 14.01 8.77
N TYR A 236 -15.62 13.55 8.48
CA TYR A 236 -16.85 14.33 8.65
C TYR A 236 -17.88 13.62 9.55
N PRO A 237 -17.54 13.35 10.83
CA PRO A 237 -18.44 12.67 11.76
C PRO A 237 -19.71 13.46 12.07
N HIS A 238 -19.66 14.80 12.04
CA HIS A 238 -20.84 15.65 12.24
C HIS A 238 -21.92 15.39 11.16
N TYR A 239 -21.54 15.06 9.92
CA TYR A 239 -22.52 14.68 8.88
C TYR A 239 -23.13 13.30 9.16
N PHE A 240 -22.31 12.33 9.57
CA PHE A 240 -22.80 11.01 9.94
C PHE A 240 -23.78 11.08 11.12
N CYS A 241 -23.42 11.84 12.16
CA CYS A 241 -24.25 12.02 13.35
C CYS A 241 -25.59 12.69 13.01
N GLU A 242 -25.60 13.67 12.10
CA GLU A 242 -26.84 14.30 11.62
C GLU A 242 -27.72 13.28 10.86
N TRP A 243 -27.15 12.37 10.08
CA TRP A 243 -27.92 11.29 9.43
C TRP A 243 -28.50 10.29 10.43
N VAL A 244 -27.72 9.91 11.45
CA VAL A 244 -28.18 9.03 12.54
C VAL A 244 -29.34 9.69 13.30
N GLU A 245 -29.21 10.99 13.60
CA GLU A 245 -30.24 11.77 14.27
C GLU A 245 -31.56 11.73 13.47
N TRP A 246 -31.53 12.10 12.19
CA TRP A 246 -32.73 12.16 11.36
C TRP A 246 -33.28 10.79 10.94
N LEU A 247 -32.44 9.74 10.92
CA LEU A 247 -32.88 8.36 10.83
C LEU A 247 -33.70 7.96 12.07
N GLY A 248 -33.25 8.37 13.27
CA GLY A 248 -34.01 8.21 14.51
C GLY A 248 -35.36 8.91 14.45
N PHE A 249 -35.39 10.16 13.96
CA PHE A 249 -36.62 10.92 13.76
C PHE A 249 -37.59 10.20 12.81
N TYR A 250 -37.11 9.76 11.66
CA TYR A 250 -37.91 9.06 10.66
C TYR A 250 -38.44 7.71 11.19
N MET A 251 -37.61 6.96 11.93
CA MET A 251 -38.02 5.73 12.59
C MET A 251 -39.13 5.98 13.63
N ALA A 252 -39.00 7.04 14.44
CA ALA A 252 -40.01 7.42 15.44
C ALA A 252 -41.30 7.96 14.81
N ALA A 253 -41.21 8.69 13.69
CA ALA A 253 -42.38 9.13 12.91
C ALA A 253 -43.05 7.97 12.13
N GLY A 254 -42.40 6.81 12.08
CA GLY A 254 -42.80 5.66 11.29
C GLY A 254 -42.37 5.77 9.83
N TRP A 255 -42.10 4.62 9.22
CA TRP A 255 -41.56 4.52 7.85
C TRP A 255 -42.52 5.05 6.76
N GLY A 256 -43.78 5.33 7.10
CA GLY A 256 -44.73 6.03 6.22
C GLY A 256 -44.58 7.56 6.21
N CYS A 257 -43.77 8.16 7.09
CA CYS A 257 -43.56 9.60 7.17
C CYS A 257 -42.70 10.10 6.01
N LEU A 258 -43.37 10.36 4.88
CA LEU A 258 -42.73 10.76 3.63
C LEU A 258 -41.90 12.05 3.73
N PRO A 259 -42.35 13.13 4.43
CA PRO A 259 -41.51 14.31 4.65
C PRO A 259 -40.17 14.00 5.33
N ALA A 260 -40.19 13.21 6.42
CA ALA A 260 -38.99 12.84 7.16
C ALA A 260 -38.04 11.96 6.35
N ARG A 261 -38.59 11.01 5.57
CA ARG A 261 -37.81 10.19 4.64
C ARG A 261 -37.09 11.05 3.59
N CYS A 262 -37.82 11.94 2.93
CA CYS A 262 -37.27 12.80 1.90
C CYS A 262 -36.23 13.77 2.46
N PHE A 263 -36.44 14.27 3.68
CA PHE A 263 -35.46 15.09 4.38
C PHE A 263 -34.15 14.32 4.65
N LEU A 264 -34.23 13.12 5.25
CA LEU A 264 -33.04 12.30 5.51
C LEU A 264 -32.26 11.97 4.21
N LEU A 265 -32.98 11.56 3.16
CA LEU A 265 -32.37 11.27 1.86
C LEU A 265 -31.71 12.53 1.25
N ASN A 266 -32.32 13.69 1.44
CA ASN A 266 -31.72 14.95 1.00
C ASN A 266 -30.44 15.28 1.77
N GLU A 267 -30.42 15.13 3.10
CA GLU A 267 -29.22 15.36 3.90
C GLU A 267 -28.05 14.48 3.44
N VAL A 268 -28.32 13.20 3.15
CA VAL A 268 -27.33 12.29 2.58
C VAL A 268 -26.87 12.75 1.20
N ALA A 269 -27.81 13.04 0.30
CA ALA A 269 -27.53 13.46 -1.07
C ALA A 269 -26.75 14.79 -1.15
N ALA A 270 -27.01 15.72 -0.23
CA ALA A 270 -26.35 17.02 -0.18
C ALA A 270 -24.98 16.98 0.50
N MET A 271 -24.81 16.19 1.56
CA MET A 271 -23.58 16.18 2.36
C MET A 271 -22.53 15.17 1.87
N LEU A 272 -22.94 14.02 1.33
CA LEU A 272 -22.01 12.97 0.91
C LEU A 272 -21.04 13.44 -0.20
N PRO A 273 -21.47 14.12 -1.29
CA PRO A 273 -20.55 14.63 -2.30
C PRO A 273 -19.52 15.60 -1.71
N ARG A 274 -19.94 16.41 -0.73
CA ARG A 274 -19.09 17.40 -0.05
C ARG A 274 -18.04 16.73 0.81
N ALA A 275 -18.40 15.67 1.53
CA ALA A 275 -17.47 14.93 2.36
C ALA A 275 -16.43 14.17 1.53
N VAL A 276 -16.83 13.58 0.40
CA VAL A 276 -15.92 12.88 -0.51
C VAL A 276 -14.91 13.84 -1.14
N LYS A 277 -15.37 14.96 -1.69
CA LYS A 277 -14.47 16.01 -2.22
C LYS A 277 -13.64 16.67 -1.13
N GLY A 278 -14.20 16.80 0.07
CA GLY A 278 -13.48 17.24 1.25
C GLY A 278 -12.32 16.31 1.64
N LYS A 279 -12.53 14.99 1.58
CA LYS A 279 -11.48 13.99 1.80
C LYS A 279 -10.33 14.13 0.79
N GLN A 280 -10.64 14.33 -0.49
CA GLN A 280 -9.64 14.59 -1.54
C GLN A 280 -8.78 15.81 -1.18
N TRP A 281 -9.40 16.91 -0.74
CA TRP A 281 -8.65 18.07 -0.30
C TRP A 281 -7.76 17.80 0.92
N TYR A 282 -8.24 17.04 1.91
CA TYR A 282 -7.41 16.64 3.05
C TYR A 282 -6.20 15.81 2.60
N MET A 283 -6.36 14.93 1.61
CA MET A 283 -5.26 14.16 1.00
C MET A 283 -4.25 15.07 0.30
N GLU A 284 -4.70 16.02 -0.52
CA GLU A 284 -3.83 17.01 -1.18
C GLU A 284 -3.08 17.90 -0.17
N LYS A 285 -3.74 18.31 0.91
CA LYS A 285 -3.17 19.27 1.87
C LYS A 285 -2.24 18.64 2.90
N PHE A 286 -2.52 17.41 3.35
CA PHE A 286 -1.81 16.76 4.46
C PHE A 286 -1.03 15.49 4.06
N GLY A 287 -1.19 15.02 2.82
CA GLY A 287 -0.61 13.78 2.31
C GLY A 287 -1.58 12.60 2.44
N GLU A 288 -1.56 11.73 1.43
CA GLU A 288 -2.45 10.58 1.30
C GLU A 288 -2.27 9.57 2.44
N GLU A 289 -1.04 9.28 2.84
CA GLU A 289 -0.72 8.33 3.92
C GLU A 289 -1.39 8.65 5.26
N LYS A 290 -1.61 9.94 5.57
CA LYS A 290 -2.23 10.37 6.83
C LYS A 290 -3.75 10.27 6.82
N ILE A 291 -4.35 10.25 5.63
CA ILE A 291 -5.80 10.39 5.43
C ILE A 291 -6.43 9.11 4.87
N SER A 292 -5.68 8.27 4.15
CA SER A 292 -6.15 7.07 3.46
C SER A 292 -6.94 6.12 4.37
N LYS A 293 -6.47 5.94 5.61
CA LYS A 293 -7.10 5.11 6.65
C LYS A 293 -8.38 5.69 7.27
N LYS A 294 -8.74 6.94 6.96
CA LYS A 294 -9.96 7.59 7.47
C LYS A 294 -11.07 7.58 6.41
N TRP A 295 -12.28 7.23 6.82
CA TRP A 295 -13.47 7.33 5.96
C TRP A 295 -13.87 8.79 5.73
N ALA A 296 -14.58 9.07 4.64
CA ALA A 296 -15.18 10.39 4.45
C ALA A 296 -16.33 10.58 5.46
N VAL A 297 -17.31 9.68 5.44
CA VAL A 297 -18.47 9.64 6.36
C VAL A 297 -18.85 8.20 6.73
N ILE A 298 -19.09 7.33 5.74
CA ILE A 298 -19.49 5.93 5.92
C ILE A 298 -18.33 5.00 5.58
N PRO A 299 -18.12 3.89 6.32
CA PRO A 299 -17.23 2.80 5.92
C PRO A 299 -17.56 2.27 4.51
N GLY A 300 -16.56 2.08 3.66
CA GLY A 300 -16.75 1.46 2.33
C GLY A 300 -17.26 2.38 1.22
N VAL A 301 -17.79 3.56 1.54
CA VAL A 301 -18.17 4.56 0.52
C VAL A 301 -16.92 5.37 0.15
N CYS A 302 -16.39 5.10 -1.05
CA CYS A 302 -15.11 5.61 -1.60
C CYS A 302 -13.84 5.00 -0.99
N THR A 303 -13.79 3.68 -0.89
CA THR A 303 -12.55 2.90 -0.74
C THR A 303 -12.58 1.75 -1.73
N CYS A 304 -12.14 1.94 -2.99
CA CYS A 304 -11.75 0.81 -3.86
C CYS A 304 -10.93 1.14 -5.11
N ASP A 305 -10.76 2.40 -5.55
CA ASP A 305 -9.92 2.68 -6.74
C ASP A 305 -8.48 3.15 -6.42
N SER A 306 -8.15 3.41 -5.14
CA SER A 306 -6.86 4.01 -4.77
C SER A 306 -5.70 3.00 -4.64
N ILE A 307 -5.98 1.74 -4.31
CA ILE A 307 -4.91 0.75 -4.04
C ILE A 307 -4.11 0.44 -5.32
N LEU A 308 -4.77 0.34 -6.48
CA LEU A 308 -4.09 0.10 -7.76
C LEU A 308 -3.48 1.37 -8.36
N THR A 309 -3.99 2.55 -8.01
CA THR A 309 -3.44 3.84 -8.48
C THR A 309 -2.19 4.29 -7.70
N ASP A 310 -1.97 3.77 -6.49
CA ASP A 310 -0.73 3.96 -5.71
C ASP A 310 0.44 3.11 -6.21
N ILE A 311 0.21 2.11 -7.07
CA ILE A 311 1.27 1.29 -7.65
C ILE A 311 1.96 2.08 -8.76
N ARG A 312 2.99 2.85 -8.36
CA ARG A 312 3.78 3.72 -9.24
C ARG A 312 4.49 2.99 -10.41
N ARG A 313 4.54 1.65 -10.40
CA ARG A 313 5.16 0.83 -11.46
C ARG A 313 4.06 0.16 -12.31
N PRO A 314 3.82 0.59 -13.56
CA PRO A 314 2.74 0.08 -14.42
C PRO A 314 2.70 -1.45 -14.54
N HIS A 315 3.86 -2.10 -14.69
CA HIS A 315 3.91 -3.57 -14.81
C HIS A 315 3.54 -4.31 -13.53
N GLN A 316 3.81 -3.77 -12.33
CA GLN A 316 3.35 -4.40 -11.10
C GLN A 316 1.82 -4.40 -11.01
N ARG A 317 1.20 -3.29 -11.43
CA ARG A 317 -0.25 -3.16 -11.48
C ARG A 317 -0.87 -4.19 -12.42
N GLU A 318 -0.34 -4.31 -13.65
CA GLU A 318 -0.82 -5.30 -14.63
C GLU A 318 -0.74 -6.75 -14.11
N ILE A 319 0.32 -7.08 -13.38
CA ILE A 319 0.50 -8.40 -12.74
C ILE A 319 -0.55 -8.62 -11.65
N ILE A 320 -0.81 -7.61 -10.83
CA ILE A 320 -1.77 -7.68 -9.71
C ILE A 320 -3.21 -7.77 -10.23
N GLU A 321 -3.55 -6.99 -11.25
CA GLU A 321 -4.85 -7.08 -11.94
C GLU A 321 -5.05 -8.47 -12.53
N ALA A 322 -4.04 -9.01 -13.24
CA ALA A 322 -4.11 -10.37 -13.76
C ALA A 322 -4.29 -11.43 -12.65
N ALA A 323 -3.64 -11.25 -11.50
CA ALA A 323 -3.77 -12.15 -10.37
C ALA A 323 -5.18 -12.11 -9.76
N LEU A 324 -5.76 -10.92 -9.62
CA LEU A 324 -7.11 -10.69 -9.09
C LEU A 324 -8.20 -11.21 -10.05
N ASP A 325 -7.96 -11.14 -11.35
CA ASP A 325 -8.85 -11.71 -12.38
C ASP A 325 -8.83 -13.26 -12.41
N GLY A 326 -8.04 -13.90 -11.54
CA GLY A 326 -7.96 -15.35 -11.43
C GLY A 326 -7.15 -16.03 -12.53
N HIS A 327 -6.25 -15.29 -13.19
CA HIS A 327 -5.35 -15.88 -14.18
C HIS A 327 -4.19 -16.64 -13.52
N ASP A 328 -3.68 -17.65 -14.23
CA ASP A 328 -2.33 -18.15 -13.97
C ASP A 328 -1.32 -17.08 -14.42
N VAL A 329 -0.30 -16.84 -13.60
CA VAL A 329 0.65 -15.76 -13.86
C VAL A 329 2.08 -16.25 -13.73
N PHE A 330 2.90 -16.00 -14.75
CA PHE A 330 4.35 -16.17 -14.67
C PHE A 330 5.02 -14.79 -14.70
N VAL A 331 5.84 -14.51 -13.68
CA VAL A 331 6.58 -13.25 -13.55
C VAL A 331 8.08 -13.53 -13.55
N GLN A 332 8.76 -13.07 -14.58
CA GLN A 332 10.21 -12.96 -14.63
C GLN A 332 10.59 -11.49 -14.46
N ALA A 333 11.12 -11.14 -13.30
CA ALA A 333 11.52 -9.77 -13.00
C ALA A 333 12.68 -9.70 -11.99
N ALA A 334 13.56 -8.71 -12.18
CA ALA A 334 14.73 -8.49 -11.33
C ALA A 334 14.38 -8.48 -9.82
N THR A 335 15.37 -8.77 -8.97
CA THR A 335 15.18 -8.82 -7.51
C THR A 335 14.62 -7.51 -6.93
N SER A 336 14.98 -6.36 -7.50
CA SER A 336 14.48 -5.03 -7.11
C SER A 336 13.09 -4.66 -7.64
N PHE A 337 12.43 -5.53 -8.41
CA PHE A 337 11.13 -5.23 -9.00
C PHE A 337 10.02 -5.10 -7.96
N GLY A 338 10.17 -5.74 -6.79
CA GLY A 338 9.11 -5.82 -5.78
C GLY A 338 8.11 -6.93 -6.10
N LYS A 339 8.62 -8.13 -6.40
CA LYS A 339 7.81 -9.31 -6.76
C LYS A 339 6.84 -9.72 -5.66
N SER A 340 7.22 -9.57 -4.39
CA SER A 340 6.38 -9.93 -3.24
C SER A 340 5.03 -9.23 -3.23
N LEU A 341 5.02 -7.92 -3.55
CA LEU A 341 3.79 -7.13 -3.61
C LEU A 341 2.78 -7.69 -4.63
N CYS A 342 3.28 -8.30 -5.71
CA CYS A 342 2.46 -8.82 -6.80
C CYS A 342 1.54 -9.97 -6.39
N PHE A 343 1.86 -10.69 -5.31
CA PHE A 343 0.99 -11.73 -4.75
C PHE A 343 0.47 -11.39 -3.36
N GLN A 344 1.19 -10.59 -2.58
CA GLN A 344 0.76 -10.16 -1.24
C GLN A 344 -0.48 -9.28 -1.28
N LEU A 345 -0.52 -8.33 -2.22
CA LEU A 345 -1.66 -7.44 -2.32
C LEU A 345 -2.94 -8.19 -2.77
N PRO A 346 -2.91 -9.02 -3.84
CA PRO A 346 -4.04 -9.87 -4.16
C PRO A 346 -4.51 -10.75 -3.00
N ALA A 347 -3.60 -11.34 -2.23
CA ALA A 347 -3.96 -12.18 -1.08
C ALA A 347 -4.73 -11.42 0.03
N VAL A 348 -4.51 -10.11 0.16
CA VAL A 348 -5.22 -9.27 1.13
C VAL A 348 -6.58 -8.81 0.59
N ILE A 349 -6.70 -8.62 -0.72
CA ILE A 349 -7.93 -8.18 -1.40
C ILE A 349 -8.91 -9.36 -1.56
N ASP A 350 -8.41 -10.53 -1.94
CA ASP A 350 -9.21 -11.73 -2.16
C ASP A 350 -9.80 -12.30 -0.86
N ARG A 351 -10.84 -13.11 -1.04
CA ARG A 351 -11.38 -13.95 0.03
C ARG A 351 -10.64 -15.29 0.03
N GLY A 352 -10.44 -15.84 1.22
CA GLY A 352 -9.66 -17.06 1.41
C GLY A 352 -8.17 -16.82 1.65
N ILE A 353 -7.42 -17.90 1.61
CA ILE A 353 -5.99 -17.95 1.93
C ILE A 353 -5.14 -18.17 0.67
N THR A 354 -4.02 -17.45 0.60
CA THR A 354 -2.97 -17.67 -0.39
C THR A 354 -1.84 -18.51 0.20
N ILE A 355 -1.48 -19.60 -0.46
CA ILE A 355 -0.36 -20.47 -0.07
C ILE A 355 0.89 -20.05 -0.84
N VAL A 356 1.95 -19.67 -0.12
CA VAL A 356 3.22 -19.21 -0.72
C VAL A 356 4.31 -20.23 -0.46
N ILE A 357 4.79 -20.89 -1.51
CA ILE A 357 5.91 -21.83 -1.46
C ILE A 357 7.19 -21.03 -1.68
N SER A 358 8.11 -21.10 -0.72
CA SER A 358 9.40 -20.41 -0.79
C SER A 358 10.53 -21.35 -0.35
N PRO A 359 11.73 -21.27 -0.98
CA PRO A 359 12.82 -22.22 -0.71
C PRO A 359 13.52 -22.00 0.64
N LEU A 360 13.44 -20.81 1.22
CA LEU A 360 14.23 -20.46 2.41
C LEU A 360 13.41 -19.90 3.55
N LEU A 361 13.68 -20.43 4.75
CA LEU A 361 13.05 -20.00 6.00
C LEU A 361 13.30 -18.52 6.31
N SER A 362 14.52 -18.02 6.12
CA SER A 362 14.86 -16.62 6.38
C SER A 362 14.07 -15.65 5.51
N LEU A 363 13.86 -15.99 4.23
CA LEU A 363 13.06 -15.18 3.32
C LEU A 363 11.60 -15.16 3.77
N MET A 364 11.05 -16.32 4.12
CA MET A 364 9.67 -16.44 4.62
C MET A 364 9.45 -15.61 5.90
N MET A 365 10.38 -15.68 6.86
CA MET A 365 10.30 -14.94 8.12
C MET A 365 10.29 -13.42 7.88
N ASN A 366 11.21 -12.90 7.07
CA ASN A 366 11.27 -11.48 6.73
C ASN A 366 9.96 -10.98 6.09
N GLN A 367 9.38 -11.77 5.17
CA GLN A 367 8.11 -11.40 4.54
C GLN A 367 6.94 -11.41 5.53
N VAL A 368 6.88 -12.40 6.43
CA VAL A 368 5.82 -12.49 7.44
C VAL A 368 5.94 -11.38 8.47
N GLU A 369 7.14 -11.01 8.90
CA GLU A 369 7.35 -9.88 9.81
C GLU A 369 6.90 -8.55 9.18
N ALA A 370 7.24 -8.31 7.91
CA ALA A 370 6.79 -7.13 7.18
C ALA A 370 5.25 -7.06 7.03
N LEU A 371 4.61 -8.21 6.77
CA LEU A 371 3.15 -8.31 6.68
C LEU A 371 2.49 -8.08 8.05
N LYS A 372 3.01 -8.67 9.13
CA LYS A 372 2.52 -8.44 10.50
C LYS A 372 2.68 -6.99 10.94
N ALA A 373 3.80 -6.35 10.61
CA ALA A 373 4.01 -4.91 10.86
C ALA A 373 3.00 -4.03 10.10
N SER A 374 2.44 -4.55 9.00
CA SER A 374 1.40 -3.91 8.20
C SER A 374 -0.03 -4.33 8.61
N ASP A 375 -0.19 -5.00 9.75
CA ASP A 375 -1.47 -5.51 10.27
C ASP A 375 -2.14 -6.55 9.36
N VAL A 376 -1.34 -7.30 8.59
CA VAL A 376 -1.81 -8.42 7.76
C VAL A 376 -1.50 -9.74 8.47
N ASP A 377 -2.52 -10.56 8.67
CA ASP A 377 -2.36 -11.87 9.30
C ASP A 377 -1.70 -12.87 8.35
N ALA A 378 -0.39 -13.02 8.50
CA ALA A 378 0.44 -13.95 7.76
C ALA A 378 1.24 -14.84 8.71
N ARG A 379 1.50 -16.09 8.31
CA ARG A 379 2.27 -17.07 9.10
C ARG A 379 3.23 -17.87 8.23
N THR A 380 4.22 -18.47 8.88
CA THR A 380 5.10 -19.47 8.29
C THR A 380 4.84 -20.81 8.94
N LEU A 381 4.76 -21.89 8.15
CA LEU A 381 4.73 -23.26 8.65
C LEU A 381 5.95 -24.02 8.11
N ASN A 382 6.80 -24.46 9.04
CA ASN A 382 8.07 -25.11 8.77
C ASN A 382 8.54 -25.94 10.00
N SER A 383 9.74 -26.51 9.92
CA SER A 383 10.33 -27.32 11.00
C SER A 383 10.56 -26.58 12.32
N ASN A 384 10.70 -25.25 12.27
CA ASN A 384 10.98 -24.41 13.44
C ASN A 384 9.71 -23.83 14.05
N THR A 385 8.53 -24.14 13.49
CA THR A 385 7.24 -23.65 13.98
C THR A 385 6.89 -24.34 15.29
N THR A 386 6.60 -23.55 16.34
CA THR A 386 6.26 -24.08 17.65
C THR A 386 4.95 -24.86 17.62
N LEU A 387 4.77 -25.82 18.53
CA LEU A 387 3.53 -26.62 18.59
C LEU A 387 2.26 -25.75 18.73
N PRO A 388 2.20 -24.73 19.62
CA PRO A 388 1.02 -23.89 19.72
C PRO A 388 0.69 -23.12 18.44
N GLU A 389 1.71 -22.61 17.74
CA GLU A 389 1.54 -21.88 16.48
C GLU A 389 1.05 -22.82 15.37
N ARG A 390 1.60 -24.03 15.31
CA ARG A 390 1.19 -25.06 14.37
C ARG A 390 -0.27 -25.49 14.58
N ASP A 391 -0.67 -25.68 15.84
CA ASP A 391 -2.04 -26.04 16.19
C ASP A 391 -3.02 -24.91 15.83
N TYR A 392 -2.64 -23.66 16.09
CA TYR A 392 -3.40 -22.49 15.66
C TYR A 392 -3.57 -22.44 14.13
N ILE A 393 -2.49 -22.59 13.35
CA ILE A 393 -2.55 -22.61 11.89
C ILE A 393 -3.51 -23.68 11.39
N TYR A 394 -3.40 -24.92 11.89
CA TYR A 394 -4.29 -25.99 11.43
C TYR A 394 -5.73 -25.86 11.90
N ALA A 395 -5.96 -25.21 13.05
CA ALA A 395 -7.31 -24.89 13.51
C ALA A 395 -7.93 -23.81 12.61
N ASP A 396 -7.20 -22.74 12.31
CA ASP A 396 -7.66 -21.65 11.43
C ASP A 396 -8.00 -22.15 10.03
N LEU A 397 -7.13 -22.97 9.43
CA LEU A 397 -7.39 -23.62 8.13
C LEU A 397 -8.63 -24.52 8.14
N ALA A 398 -9.06 -25.04 9.29
CA ALA A 398 -10.21 -25.92 9.39
C ALA A 398 -11.54 -25.17 9.65
N THR A 399 -11.50 -23.86 9.90
CA THR A 399 -12.69 -23.06 10.29
C THR A 399 -13.71 -22.87 9.16
N GLY A 400 -13.30 -23.06 7.90
CA GLY A 400 -14.11 -22.74 6.73
C GLY A 400 -14.13 -21.25 6.37
N HIS A 401 -13.55 -20.37 7.18
CA HIS A 401 -13.30 -18.96 6.86
C HIS A 401 -11.99 -18.51 7.55
N PRO A 402 -10.82 -18.94 7.05
CA PRO A 402 -9.53 -18.63 7.66
C PRO A 402 -9.33 -17.12 7.83
N LEU A 403 -8.90 -16.70 9.01
CA LEU A 403 -8.54 -15.29 9.25
C LEU A 403 -7.22 -14.94 8.56
N MET A 404 -6.33 -15.92 8.48
CA MET A 404 -5.03 -15.80 7.84
C MET A 404 -5.14 -15.61 6.33
N ARG A 405 -4.44 -14.61 5.81
CA ARG A 405 -4.43 -14.28 4.37
C ARG A 405 -3.29 -14.91 3.60
N LEU A 406 -2.14 -15.10 4.26
CA LEU A 406 -0.95 -15.71 3.66
C LEU A 406 -0.34 -16.76 4.57
N LEU A 407 -0.14 -17.97 4.03
CA LEU A 407 0.64 -19.03 4.67
C LEU A 407 1.87 -19.36 3.84
N TYR A 408 3.05 -19.03 4.36
CA TYR A 408 4.32 -19.40 3.75
C TYR A 408 4.72 -20.80 4.19
N VAL A 409 5.13 -21.63 3.23
CA VAL A 409 5.51 -23.03 3.44
C VAL A 409 6.74 -23.40 2.63
N THR A 410 7.47 -24.41 3.10
CA THR A 410 8.60 -24.97 2.35
C THR A 410 8.11 -26.04 1.35
N PRO A 411 8.84 -26.29 0.25
CA PRO A 411 8.45 -27.31 -0.74
C PRO A 411 8.43 -28.73 -0.15
N GLU A 412 9.30 -29.02 0.82
CA GLU A 412 9.36 -30.31 1.51
C GLU A 412 8.08 -30.56 2.32
N LEU A 413 7.57 -29.54 3.01
CA LEU A 413 6.31 -29.63 3.76
C LEU A 413 5.13 -29.88 2.80
N CYS A 414 5.11 -29.23 1.64
CA CYS A 414 4.07 -29.39 0.63
C CYS A 414 3.99 -30.81 0.06
N SER A 415 5.09 -31.56 0.14
CA SER A 415 5.15 -32.95 -0.30
C SER A 415 4.58 -33.94 0.72
N GLY A 416 4.33 -33.51 1.96
CA GLY A 416 3.80 -34.36 3.02
C GLY A 416 2.28 -34.55 2.98
N ASP A 417 1.81 -35.79 3.12
CA ASP A 417 0.37 -36.15 3.03
C ASP A 417 -0.51 -35.41 4.04
N HIS A 418 0.01 -35.12 5.24
CA HIS A 418 -0.76 -34.41 6.26
C HIS A 418 -1.15 -33.01 5.80
N PHE A 419 -0.20 -32.26 5.24
CA PHE A 419 -0.44 -30.90 4.75
C PHE A 419 -1.36 -30.92 3.52
N ARG A 420 -1.17 -31.89 2.61
CA ARG A 420 -2.05 -32.09 1.45
C ARG A 420 -3.51 -32.31 1.83
N ARG A 421 -3.79 -33.14 2.85
CA ARG A 421 -5.16 -33.36 3.35
C ARG A 421 -5.78 -32.08 3.92
N LYS A 422 -4.99 -31.24 4.60
CA LYS A 422 -5.45 -29.97 5.14
C LYS A 422 -5.76 -28.96 4.04
N LEU A 423 -4.91 -28.85 3.02
CA LEU A 423 -5.20 -27.99 1.86
C LEU A 423 -6.41 -28.48 1.07
N LYS A 424 -6.60 -29.79 0.94
CA LYS A 424 -7.80 -30.35 0.30
C LYS A 424 -9.09 -29.92 1.01
N LEU A 425 -9.09 -29.91 2.35
CA LEU A 425 -10.21 -29.41 3.13
C LEU A 425 -10.50 -27.92 2.83
N VAL A 426 -9.48 -27.07 2.83
CA VAL A 426 -9.61 -25.63 2.54
C VAL A 426 -10.14 -25.39 1.11
N TYR A 427 -9.68 -26.20 0.16
CA TYR A 427 -10.15 -26.18 -1.21
C TYR A 427 -11.62 -26.61 -1.33
N GLU A 428 -12.02 -27.71 -0.68
CA GLU A 428 -13.42 -28.16 -0.63
C GLU A 428 -14.35 -27.14 0.05
N GLN A 429 -13.80 -26.27 0.91
CA GLN A 429 -14.49 -25.14 1.54
C GLN A 429 -14.55 -23.88 0.65
N HIS A 430 -13.96 -23.90 -0.54
CA HIS A 430 -13.81 -22.74 -1.45
C HIS A 430 -13.04 -21.56 -0.85
N GLU A 431 -12.11 -21.83 0.07
CA GLU A 431 -11.28 -20.80 0.73
C GLU A 431 -9.81 -20.82 0.26
N LEU A 432 -9.44 -21.69 -0.68
CA LEU A 432 -8.10 -21.68 -1.27
C LEU A 432 -8.06 -20.69 -2.44
N ALA A 433 -7.59 -19.47 -2.18
CA ALA A 433 -7.66 -18.36 -3.13
C ALA A 433 -6.63 -18.48 -4.25
N ARG A 434 -5.37 -18.83 -3.91
CA ARG A 434 -4.24 -18.83 -4.84
C ARG A 434 -3.08 -19.66 -4.33
N ILE A 435 -2.31 -20.22 -5.26
CA ILE A 435 -1.02 -20.87 -5.00
C ILE A 435 0.08 -20.02 -5.62
N VAL A 436 1.11 -19.70 -4.84
CA VAL A 436 2.24 -18.87 -5.25
C VAL A 436 3.51 -19.70 -5.10
N VAL A 437 4.29 -19.82 -6.17
CA VAL A 437 5.62 -20.45 -6.17
C VAL A 437 6.65 -19.36 -6.35
N ASP A 438 7.29 -18.98 -5.25
CA ASP A 438 8.42 -18.05 -5.24
C ASP A 438 9.72 -18.79 -5.59
N GLU A 439 10.65 -18.07 -6.22
CA GLU A 439 11.87 -18.63 -6.81
C GLU A 439 11.62 -19.86 -7.69
N ALA A 440 10.62 -19.77 -8.57
CA ALA A 440 10.17 -20.88 -9.42
C ALA A 440 11.28 -21.52 -10.28
N HIS A 441 12.39 -20.82 -10.52
CA HIS A 441 13.56 -21.36 -11.21
C HIS A 441 14.15 -22.62 -10.55
N CYS A 442 13.91 -22.85 -9.25
CA CYS A 442 14.33 -24.06 -8.52
C CYS A 442 13.69 -25.36 -9.07
N ILE A 443 12.63 -25.27 -9.87
CA ILE A 443 11.95 -26.41 -10.52
C ILE A 443 12.82 -27.02 -11.62
N SER A 444 13.52 -26.18 -12.38
CA SER A 444 14.28 -26.63 -13.55
C SER A 444 15.65 -27.15 -13.14
N GLU A 445 16.04 -28.28 -13.71
CA GLU A 445 17.41 -28.80 -13.59
C GLU A 445 18.42 -27.91 -14.32
N TRP A 446 17.95 -27.11 -15.27
CA TRP A 446 18.72 -26.08 -15.94
C TRP A 446 18.84 -24.79 -15.11
N GLY A 447 18.18 -24.73 -13.95
CA GLY A 447 18.32 -23.66 -12.98
C GLY A 447 19.54 -23.83 -12.08
N HIS A 448 20.13 -22.70 -11.67
CA HIS A 448 21.34 -22.66 -10.83
C HIS A 448 21.12 -23.14 -9.38
N ASP A 449 19.90 -23.06 -8.82
CA ASP A 449 19.52 -23.57 -7.48
C ASP A 449 18.43 -24.65 -7.57
N PHE A 450 18.64 -25.69 -8.39
CA PHE A 450 17.68 -26.80 -8.55
C PHE A 450 17.37 -27.50 -7.21
N ARG A 451 16.08 -27.73 -6.94
CA ARG A 451 15.59 -28.46 -5.76
C ARG A 451 14.58 -29.54 -6.15
N LYS A 452 14.87 -30.78 -5.78
CA LYS A 452 14.02 -31.94 -6.12
C LYS A 452 12.58 -31.80 -5.63
N ASP A 453 12.35 -31.21 -4.46
CA ASP A 453 11.00 -31.06 -3.90
C ASP A 453 10.14 -30.05 -4.65
N PHE A 454 10.73 -29.11 -5.40
CA PHE A 454 9.98 -28.21 -6.27
C PHE A 454 9.34 -28.92 -7.47
N LYS A 455 9.99 -29.96 -8.03
CA LYS A 455 9.37 -30.79 -9.08
C LYS A 455 8.13 -31.53 -8.61
N ARG A 456 8.06 -31.84 -7.31
CA ARG A 456 6.93 -32.57 -6.73
C ARG A 456 5.68 -31.71 -6.66
N LEU A 457 5.77 -30.39 -6.78
CA LEU A 457 4.66 -29.44 -6.68
C LEU A 457 3.63 -29.55 -7.81
N SER A 458 3.89 -30.35 -8.85
CA SER A 458 2.93 -30.66 -9.94
C SER A 458 1.57 -31.14 -9.43
N TRP A 459 1.54 -31.80 -8.25
CA TRP A 459 0.31 -32.29 -7.60
C TRP A 459 -0.72 -31.19 -7.35
N PHE A 460 -0.29 -29.92 -7.19
CA PHE A 460 -1.20 -28.80 -6.97
C PHE A 460 -2.20 -28.66 -8.12
N ARG A 461 -1.73 -28.71 -9.37
CA ARG A 461 -2.62 -28.59 -10.53
C ARG A 461 -3.49 -29.84 -10.70
N GLU A 462 -2.95 -31.02 -10.41
CA GLU A 462 -3.71 -32.28 -10.46
C GLU A 462 -4.87 -32.31 -9.45
N THR A 463 -4.68 -31.69 -8.27
CA THR A 463 -5.65 -31.72 -7.17
C THR A 463 -6.57 -30.50 -7.15
N PHE A 464 -6.07 -29.33 -7.56
CA PHE A 464 -6.75 -28.03 -7.51
C PHE A 464 -6.75 -27.37 -8.91
N PRO A 465 -7.50 -27.93 -9.88
CA PRO A 465 -7.40 -27.52 -11.28
C PRO A 465 -7.85 -26.08 -11.55
N ASP A 466 -8.77 -25.55 -10.76
CA ASP A 466 -9.39 -24.23 -10.86
C ASP A 466 -8.73 -23.16 -9.98
N VAL A 467 -7.78 -23.52 -9.11
CA VAL A 467 -7.05 -22.55 -8.30
C VAL A 467 -5.95 -21.88 -9.15
N PRO A 468 -5.89 -20.53 -9.18
CA PRO A 468 -4.85 -19.81 -9.91
C PRO A 468 -3.45 -20.07 -9.33
N VAL A 469 -2.48 -20.30 -10.20
CA VAL A 469 -1.07 -20.50 -9.84
C VAL A 469 -0.23 -19.32 -10.34
N MET A 470 0.47 -18.67 -9.41
CA MET A 470 1.44 -17.62 -9.73
C MET A 470 2.87 -18.11 -9.50
N CYS A 471 3.74 -17.96 -10.50
CA CYS A 471 5.15 -18.32 -10.44
C CYS A 471 6.02 -17.08 -10.58
N LEU A 472 6.94 -16.86 -9.64
CA LEU A 472 7.81 -15.68 -9.64
C LEU A 472 9.28 -16.08 -9.63
N THR A 473 10.11 -15.42 -10.44
CA THR A 473 11.56 -15.61 -10.43
C THR A 473 12.29 -14.38 -10.99
N ALA A 474 13.55 -14.19 -10.62
CA ALA A 474 14.42 -13.20 -11.24
C ALA A 474 15.21 -13.75 -12.44
N THR A 475 15.50 -15.06 -12.47
CA THR A 475 16.49 -15.67 -13.35
C THR A 475 15.88 -16.89 -14.03
N ALA A 476 15.20 -16.64 -15.14
CA ALA A 476 14.68 -17.69 -16.02
C ALA A 476 15.11 -17.44 -17.45
N ASN A 477 15.94 -18.32 -17.99
CA ASN A 477 16.12 -18.39 -19.44
C ASN A 477 14.91 -19.12 -20.07
N GLU A 478 14.88 -19.20 -21.39
CA GLU A 478 13.76 -19.81 -22.12
C GLU A 478 13.48 -21.27 -21.72
N GLN A 479 14.54 -22.05 -21.50
CA GLN A 479 14.44 -23.45 -21.07
C GLN A 479 13.85 -23.55 -19.65
N VAL A 480 14.38 -22.78 -18.70
CA VAL A 480 13.88 -22.75 -17.31
C VAL A 480 12.41 -22.32 -17.27
N ARG A 481 12.05 -21.30 -18.05
CA ARG A 481 10.64 -20.87 -18.18
C ARG A 481 9.76 -22.00 -18.70
N HIS A 482 10.19 -22.69 -19.76
CA HIS A 482 9.43 -23.82 -20.30
C HIS A 482 9.22 -24.94 -19.27
N ASP A 483 10.26 -25.29 -18.51
CA ASP A 483 10.24 -26.32 -17.49
C ASP A 483 9.29 -25.95 -16.34
N VAL A 484 9.30 -24.69 -15.88
CA VAL A 484 8.38 -24.17 -14.84
C VAL A 484 6.93 -24.29 -15.30
N LEU A 485 6.63 -23.76 -16.49
CA LEU A 485 5.26 -23.75 -17.04
C LEU A 485 4.71 -25.17 -17.22
N THR A 486 5.56 -26.10 -17.64
CA THR A 486 5.15 -27.48 -17.95
C THR A 486 5.03 -28.33 -16.68
N THR A 487 5.96 -28.17 -15.73
CA THR A 487 5.98 -28.96 -14.49
C THR A 487 4.84 -28.57 -13.54
N LEU A 488 4.54 -27.28 -13.41
CA LEU A 488 3.41 -26.81 -12.59
C LEU A 488 2.06 -26.86 -13.32
N GLY A 489 2.05 -27.23 -14.60
CA GLY A 489 0.84 -27.37 -15.39
C GLY A 489 0.03 -26.07 -15.50
N LEU A 490 0.70 -24.94 -15.77
CA LEU A 490 0.00 -23.66 -15.96
C LEU A 490 -0.92 -23.75 -17.20
N ASP A 491 -2.14 -23.21 -17.09
CA ASP A 491 -3.18 -23.34 -18.11
C ASP A 491 -2.82 -22.50 -19.36
N LYS A 492 -2.23 -23.17 -20.36
CA LYS A 492 -1.81 -22.56 -21.63
C LYS A 492 -2.98 -22.14 -22.53
N THR A 493 -4.23 -22.29 -22.10
CA THR A 493 -5.41 -21.82 -22.85
C THR A 493 -5.31 -20.31 -23.07
N PRO A 494 -5.53 -19.81 -24.31
CA PRO A 494 -5.46 -18.38 -24.60
C PRO A 494 -6.35 -17.57 -23.66
N GLY A 495 -5.74 -16.59 -22.98
CA GLY A 495 -6.44 -15.71 -22.05
C GLY A 495 -6.39 -16.13 -20.58
N LYS A 496 -5.99 -17.36 -20.24
CA LYS A 496 -5.88 -17.82 -18.84
C LYS A 496 -4.48 -17.72 -18.23
N LEU A 497 -3.43 -17.83 -19.05
CA LEU A 497 -2.05 -17.61 -18.62
C LEU A 497 -1.56 -16.21 -19.06
N LYS A 498 -1.02 -15.44 -18.11
CA LYS A 498 -0.34 -14.17 -18.36
C LYS A 498 1.15 -14.32 -18.06
N ILE A 499 2.00 -14.03 -19.05
CA ILE A 499 3.45 -14.09 -18.92
C ILE A 499 4.00 -12.68 -18.94
N PHE A 500 4.67 -12.28 -17.86
CA PHE A 500 5.33 -10.99 -17.71
C PHE A 500 6.84 -11.22 -17.64
N SER A 501 7.55 -10.90 -18.71
CA SER A 501 9.02 -10.93 -18.77
C SER A 501 9.55 -9.50 -18.83
N MET A 502 10.09 -9.04 -17.71
CA MET A 502 10.73 -7.72 -17.61
C MET A 502 12.17 -7.79 -18.10
N THR A 503 12.69 -6.65 -18.56
CA THR A 503 14.09 -6.56 -18.98
C THR A 503 15.06 -6.78 -17.81
N ALA A 504 16.14 -7.49 -18.06
CA ALA A 504 17.30 -7.61 -17.19
C ALA A 504 18.19 -6.36 -17.23
N HIS A 505 17.89 -5.39 -18.11
CA HIS A 505 18.63 -4.15 -18.21
C HIS A 505 18.46 -3.29 -16.94
N ARG A 506 19.58 -3.03 -16.25
CA ARG A 506 19.68 -2.10 -15.13
C ARG A 506 20.61 -0.94 -15.51
N PRO A 507 20.07 0.18 -16.05
CA PRO A 507 20.89 1.28 -16.56
C PRO A 507 21.70 1.99 -15.48
N ASN A 508 21.25 1.91 -14.22
CA ASN A 508 21.93 2.51 -13.08
C ASN A 508 23.16 1.72 -12.59
N LEU A 509 23.38 0.50 -13.11
CA LEU A 509 24.52 -0.33 -12.74
C LEU A 509 25.63 -0.19 -13.77
N HIS A 510 26.79 0.28 -13.30
CA HIS A 510 28.00 0.24 -14.09
C HIS A 510 28.61 -1.17 -14.07
N LEU A 511 28.66 -1.87 -15.20
CA LEU A 511 29.20 -3.23 -15.30
C LEU A 511 30.62 -3.23 -15.87
N GLU A 512 31.56 -3.83 -15.16
CA GLU A 512 32.98 -3.87 -15.54
C GLU A 512 33.63 -5.24 -15.23
N VAL A 513 34.51 -5.70 -16.11
CA VAL A 513 35.38 -6.85 -15.85
C VAL A 513 36.82 -6.35 -15.71
N ARG A 514 37.44 -6.65 -14.56
CA ARG A 514 38.85 -6.35 -14.28
C ARG A 514 39.67 -7.62 -14.41
N PHE A 515 40.66 -7.57 -15.29
CA PHE A 515 41.54 -8.71 -15.56
C PHE A 515 42.71 -8.69 -14.59
N THR A 516 42.97 -9.82 -13.95
CA THR A 516 44.04 -10.01 -12.96
C THR A 516 44.67 -11.39 -13.16
N SER A 517 45.84 -11.59 -12.58
CA SER A 517 46.54 -12.87 -12.52
C SER A 517 47.04 -13.11 -11.11
N ASP A 518 47.22 -14.38 -10.76
CA ASP A 518 47.75 -14.71 -9.44
C ASP A 518 49.23 -14.32 -9.30
N GLU A 519 49.96 -14.28 -10.42
CA GLU A 519 51.34 -13.79 -10.48
C GLU A 519 51.45 -12.31 -10.08
N ALA A 520 50.52 -11.47 -10.53
CA ALA A 520 50.55 -10.03 -10.23
C ALA A 520 50.08 -9.72 -8.79
N ASN A 521 49.16 -10.53 -8.26
CA ASN A 521 48.56 -10.38 -6.92
C ASN A 521 48.12 -8.94 -6.57
N ASP A 522 47.55 -8.24 -7.55
CA ASP A 522 47.29 -6.80 -7.50
C ASP A 522 45.85 -6.42 -7.11
N ARG A 523 44.96 -7.40 -6.92
CA ARG A 523 43.52 -7.18 -6.66
C ARG A 523 43.27 -6.32 -5.43
N TYR A 524 44.02 -6.59 -4.35
CA TYR A 524 43.89 -5.86 -3.09
C TYR A 524 44.23 -4.38 -3.27
N ASP A 525 45.39 -4.10 -3.86
CA ASP A 525 45.86 -2.74 -4.09
C ASP A 525 44.96 -1.98 -5.07
N ASP A 526 44.50 -2.63 -6.14
CA ASP A 526 43.55 -2.06 -7.10
C ASP A 526 42.21 -1.70 -6.43
N PHE A 527 41.65 -2.59 -5.62
CA PHE A 527 40.40 -2.34 -4.90
C PHE A 527 40.53 -1.20 -3.90
N VAL A 528 41.58 -1.23 -3.05
CA VAL A 528 41.80 -0.20 -2.03
C VAL A 528 42.07 1.15 -2.67
N THR A 529 42.86 1.21 -3.74
CA THR A 529 43.11 2.44 -4.51
C THR A 529 41.82 3.00 -5.10
N TRP A 530 41.01 2.14 -5.71
CA TRP A 530 39.71 2.54 -6.25
C TRP A 530 38.78 3.10 -5.15
N LEU A 531 38.65 2.40 -4.02
CA LEU A 531 37.76 2.80 -2.92
C LEU A 531 38.23 4.07 -2.22
N LYS A 532 39.54 4.23 -1.99
CA LYS A 532 40.12 5.48 -1.46
C LYS A 532 39.85 6.65 -2.41
N GLY A 533 39.97 6.44 -3.73
CA GLY A 533 39.56 7.45 -4.71
C GLY A 533 38.07 7.79 -4.66
N VAL A 534 37.20 6.84 -4.28
CA VAL A 534 35.77 7.13 -4.00
C VAL A 534 35.64 8.02 -2.76
N TYR A 535 36.37 7.73 -1.69
CA TYR A 535 36.38 8.57 -0.49
C TYR A 535 36.87 9.98 -0.77
N ASP A 536 37.94 10.15 -1.55
CA ASP A 536 38.46 11.47 -1.93
C ASP A 536 37.41 12.31 -2.68
N ARG A 537 36.70 11.68 -3.63
CA ARG A 537 35.60 12.35 -4.35
C ARG A 537 34.43 12.71 -3.43
N ARG A 538 34.16 11.90 -2.40
CA ARG A 538 33.12 12.17 -1.40
C ARG A 538 33.56 13.23 -0.39
N ALA A 539 34.85 13.36 -0.13
CA ALA A 539 35.44 14.37 0.74
C ALA A 539 35.52 15.77 0.10
N ALA A 540 35.39 15.86 -1.23
CA ALA A 540 35.33 17.12 -1.96
C ALA A 540 34.19 18.02 -1.44
N ALA A 541 34.43 19.34 -1.41
CA ALA A 541 33.58 20.30 -0.70
C ALA A 541 32.10 20.22 -1.11
N ASP A 542 31.82 20.15 -2.42
CA ASP A 542 30.45 20.11 -2.94
C ASP A 542 29.72 18.84 -2.49
N ARG A 543 30.35 17.68 -2.63
CA ARG A 543 29.74 16.40 -2.25
C ARG A 543 29.63 16.25 -0.74
N LYS A 544 30.61 16.74 0.01
CA LYS A 544 30.60 16.69 1.48
C LYS A 544 29.41 17.50 2.05
N ALA A 545 29.12 18.67 1.50
CA ALA A 545 27.98 19.47 1.91
C ALA A 545 26.63 18.75 1.69
N GLU A 546 26.48 18.02 0.59
CA GLU A 546 25.30 17.18 0.33
C GLU A 546 25.17 16.03 1.34
N LEU A 547 26.29 15.36 1.63
CA LEU A 547 26.34 14.25 2.59
C LEU A 547 25.99 14.75 4.00
N ASP A 548 26.56 15.86 4.44
CA ASP A 548 26.31 16.47 5.76
C ASP A 548 24.82 16.85 5.91
N ALA A 549 24.18 17.36 4.85
CA ALA A 549 22.74 17.67 4.86
C ALA A 549 21.85 16.43 5.06
N THR A 550 22.31 15.26 4.62
CA THR A 550 21.63 13.97 4.80
C THR A 550 22.10 13.19 6.04
N GLY A 551 23.10 13.69 6.76
CA GLY A 551 23.73 13.00 7.89
C GLY A 551 24.57 11.77 7.50
N GLU A 552 25.00 11.67 6.23
CA GLU A 552 25.78 10.54 5.72
C GLU A 552 27.29 10.77 5.93
N ARG A 553 28.01 9.76 6.44
CA ARG A 553 29.48 9.84 6.60
C ARG A 553 30.19 9.78 5.24
N VAL A 554 31.30 10.50 5.10
CA VAL A 554 32.15 10.44 3.88
C VAL A 554 32.60 9.02 3.59
N GLU A 555 32.99 8.27 4.62
CA GLU A 555 33.45 6.88 4.55
C GLU A 555 32.32 5.86 4.31
N ASN A 556 31.05 6.26 4.52
CA ASN A 556 29.92 5.37 4.36
C ASN A 556 29.60 5.15 2.88
N VAL A 557 30.28 4.17 2.29
CA VAL A 557 30.01 3.67 0.95
C VAL A 557 29.56 2.22 1.07
N PRO A 558 28.23 1.97 1.23
CA PRO A 558 27.73 0.63 1.43
C PRO A 558 28.08 -0.30 0.26
N GLY A 559 28.77 -1.39 0.53
CA GLY A 559 29.24 -2.30 -0.51
C GLY A 559 29.22 -3.76 -0.10
N ILE A 560 29.24 -4.63 -1.10
CA ILE A 560 29.31 -6.08 -0.92
C ILE A 560 30.51 -6.59 -1.73
N ILE A 561 31.31 -7.45 -1.12
CA ILE A 561 32.40 -8.17 -1.79
C ILE A 561 32.11 -9.66 -1.70
N TYR A 562 31.86 -10.30 -2.84
CA TYR A 562 31.61 -11.74 -2.93
C TYR A 562 32.90 -12.51 -3.19
N THR A 563 33.10 -13.55 -2.40
CA THR A 563 34.11 -14.58 -2.64
C THR A 563 33.58 -15.99 -2.35
N ILE A 564 34.41 -17.03 -2.53
CA ILE A 564 34.04 -18.44 -2.47
C ILE A 564 34.34 -19.06 -1.09
N SER A 565 35.55 -18.87 -0.53
CA SER A 565 35.93 -19.49 0.75
C SER A 565 35.59 -18.60 1.95
N ARG A 566 35.45 -19.25 3.09
CA ARG A 566 35.23 -18.59 4.38
C ARG A 566 36.51 -17.92 4.87
N ASP A 567 37.66 -18.53 4.63
CA ASP A 567 38.94 -17.99 5.08
C ASP A 567 39.34 -16.75 4.27
N GLU A 568 39.00 -16.70 2.98
CA GLU A 568 39.18 -15.47 2.20
C GLU A 568 38.21 -14.38 2.66
N VAL A 569 36.98 -14.73 3.06
CA VAL A 569 36.05 -13.77 3.67
C VAL A 569 36.65 -13.15 4.94
N GLU A 570 37.16 -13.97 5.85
CA GLU A 570 37.72 -13.52 7.13
C GLU A 570 39.00 -12.70 6.95
N SER A 571 39.94 -13.21 6.15
CA SER A 571 41.24 -12.56 5.89
C SER A 571 41.09 -11.25 5.12
N LEU A 572 40.26 -11.21 4.07
CA LEU A 572 40.00 -9.98 3.30
C LEU A 572 39.29 -8.93 4.16
N ALA A 573 38.30 -9.34 4.96
CA ALA A 573 37.65 -8.41 5.88
C ALA A 573 38.62 -7.85 6.93
N ALA A 574 39.57 -8.67 7.42
CA ALA A 574 40.61 -8.22 8.33
C ALA A 574 41.60 -7.25 7.69
N ALA A 575 42.06 -7.53 6.47
CA ALA A 575 42.96 -6.66 5.71
C ALA A 575 42.31 -5.29 5.46
N LEU A 576 41.07 -5.27 4.97
CA LEU A 576 40.33 -4.02 4.74
C LEU A 576 40.16 -3.20 6.04
N ARG A 577 39.90 -3.86 7.18
CA ARG A 577 39.83 -3.18 8.49
C ARG A 577 41.16 -2.58 8.92
N HIS A 578 42.27 -3.27 8.65
CA HIS A 578 43.61 -2.74 8.92
C HIS A 578 43.85 -1.43 8.16
N ASP A 579 43.33 -1.32 6.93
CA ASP A 579 43.41 -0.12 6.11
C ASP A 579 42.33 0.94 6.42
N GLY A 580 41.61 0.79 7.54
CA GLY A 580 40.61 1.73 8.02
C GLY A 580 39.24 1.63 7.33
N ILE A 581 39.00 0.59 6.54
CA ILE A 581 37.71 0.37 5.87
C ILE A 581 36.79 -0.44 6.80
N GLY A 582 35.55 0.00 6.97
CA GLY A 582 34.55 -0.66 7.82
C GLY A 582 34.03 -1.99 7.27
N ALA A 583 34.90 -2.98 7.07
CA ALA A 583 34.56 -4.27 6.48
C ALA A 583 34.21 -5.33 7.55
N ARG A 584 33.17 -6.13 7.31
CA ARG A 584 32.77 -7.27 8.17
C ARG A 584 32.60 -8.56 7.36
N PRO A 585 33.04 -9.71 7.92
CA PRO A 585 32.86 -11.00 7.30
C PRO A 585 31.40 -11.47 7.42
N PHE A 586 30.92 -12.20 6.43
CA PHE A 586 29.60 -12.85 6.46
C PHE A 586 29.63 -14.21 5.74
N HIS A 587 29.52 -15.29 6.50
CA HIS A 587 29.44 -16.65 5.94
C HIS A 587 28.59 -17.59 6.79
N ALA A 588 28.20 -18.74 6.22
CA ALA A 588 27.27 -19.69 6.86
C ALA A 588 27.68 -20.18 8.27
N LYS A 589 28.99 -20.33 8.54
CA LYS A 589 29.54 -20.77 9.84
C LYS A 589 29.44 -19.72 10.96
N LEU A 590 29.11 -18.46 10.66
CA LEU A 590 28.96 -17.45 11.71
C LEU A 590 27.71 -17.76 12.57
N PRO A 591 27.77 -17.53 13.90
CA PRO A 591 26.60 -17.61 14.76
C PRO A 591 25.45 -16.73 14.24
N ASN A 592 24.20 -17.18 14.37
CA ASN A 592 23.04 -16.42 13.90
C ASN A 592 22.96 -15.02 14.51
N GLN A 593 23.23 -14.89 15.81
CA GLN A 593 23.27 -13.60 16.50
C GLN A 593 24.27 -12.62 15.87
N VAL A 594 25.45 -13.09 15.49
CA VAL A 594 26.48 -12.25 14.84
C VAL A 594 26.04 -11.83 13.44
N LYS A 595 25.39 -12.73 12.69
CA LYS A 595 24.84 -12.42 11.36
C LYS A 595 23.75 -11.37 11.43
N GLU A 596 22.82 -11.51 12.40
CA GLU A 596 21.73 -10.55 12.64
C GLU A 596 22.28 -9.18 13.06
N GLU A 597 23.21 -9.14 14.01
CA GLU A 597 23.84 -7.89 14.46
C GLU A 597 24.61 -7.21 13.33
N THR A 598 25.42 -7.96 12.57
CA THR A 598 26.19 -7.41 11.45
C THR A 598 25.28 -6.84 10.37
N LEU A 599 24.20 -7.54 10.05
CA LEU A 599 23.20 -7.09 9.08
C LEU A 599 22.49 -5.83 9.56
N ALA A 600 22.04 -5.80 10.82
CA ALA A 600 21.34 -4.65 11.40
C ALA A 600 22.22 -3.39 11.37
N LYS A 601 23.47 -3.50 11.79
CA LYS A 601 24.44 -2.39 11.79
C LYS A 601 24.80 -1.92 10.39
N TRP A 602 24.96 -2.84 9.44
CA TRP A 602 25.20 -2.50 8.03
C TRP A 602 23.99 -1.81 7.38
N ILE A 603 22.77 -2.25 7.71
CA ILE A 603 21.53 -1.57 7.27
C ILE A 603 21.47 -0.15 7.85
N ALA A 604 21.77 0.02 9.14
CA ALA A 604 21.78 1.30 9.84
C ALA A 604 22.91 2.26 9.40
N ASN A 605 23.91 1.77 8.65
CA ASN A 605 25.13 2.50 8.27
C ASN A 605 26.02 2.88 9.47
N ASP A 606 26.06 2.02 10.48
CA ASP A 606 26.86 2.23 11.68
C ASP A 606 28.35 2.34 11.34
N PRO A 607 29.12 3.21 12.04
CA PRO A 607 30.56 3.33 11.85
C PRO A 607 31.27 1.97 11.94
N GLY A 608 32.04 1.65 10.88
CA GLY A 608 32.78 0.40 10.79
C GLY A 608 32.00 -0.78 10.20
N TYR A 609 30.74 -0.58 9.79
CA TYR A 609 29.88 -1.57 9.12
C TYR A 609 29.45 -1.03 7.75
N ASP A 610 30.42 -0.67 6.92
CA ASP A 610 30.22 -0.07 5.59
C ASP A 610 30.22 -1.17 4.50
N VAL A 611 31.12 -2.16 4.62
CA VAL A 611 31.33 -3.19 3.59
C VAL A 611 31.10 -4.58 4.18
N ILE A 612 30.33 -5.40 3.47
CA ILE A 612 30.19 -6.82 3.79
C ILE A 612 31.05 -7.64 2.84
N VAL A 613 32.00 -8.39 3.39
CA VAL A 613 32.75 -9.42 2.65
C VAL A 613 32.06 -10.74 2.91
N ALA A 614 31.63 -11.45 1.87
CA ALA A 614 30.76 -12.59 2.04
C ALA A 614 30.94 -13.70 1.01
N THR A 615 30.49 -14.89 1.41
CA THR A 615 30.17 -15.95 0.44
C THR A 615 28.74 -15.81 -0.07
N THR A 616 28.31 -16.71 -0.95
CA THR A 616 26.91 -16.82 -1.44
C THR A 616 25.86 -16.96 -0.32
N ALA A 617 26.29 -17.25 0.92
CA ALA A 617 25.43 -17.22 2.10
C ALA A 617 24.83 -15.83 2.37
N PHE A 618 25.49 -14.75 1.97
CA PHE A 618 24.96 -13.39 2.05
C PHE A 618 24.14 -13.08 0.80
N GLY A 619 22.91 -13.60 0.75
CA GLY A 619 22.12 -13.53 -0.48
C GLY A 619 20.64 -13.31 -0.25
N MET A 620 19.89 -14.40 -0.19
CA MET A 620 18.43 -14.35 -0.18
C MET A 620 17.89 -13.62 1.05
N GLY A 621 17.00 -12.66 0.84
CA GLY A 621 16.34 -11.88 1.91
C GLY A 621 17.02 -10.55 2.30
N ILE A 622 18.13 -10.17 1.66
CA ILE A 622 18.77 -8.86 1.88
C ILE A 622 18.06 -7.80 1.04
N ASP A 623 17.61 -6.73 1.71
CA ASP A 623 16.93 -5.59 1.08
C ASP A 623 17.43 -4.24 1.62
N LYS A 624 18.68 -3.91 1.26
CA LYS A 624 19.24 -2.56 1.47
C LYS A 624 19.21 -1.82 0.14
N GLU A 625 18.52 -0.68 0.11
CA GLU A 625 18.29 0.03 -1.16
C GLU A 625 19.54 0.72 -1.70
N ASN A 626 20.39 1.21 -0.79
CA ASN A 626 21.48 2.13 -1.08
C ASN A 626 22.87 1.46 -1.20
N VAL A 627 22.94 0.24 -1.75
CA VAL A 627 24.22 -0.45 -2.02
C VAL A 627 24.92 0.19 -3.23
N ARG A 628 26.09 0.78 -3.00
CA ARG A 628 26.86 1.57 -3.98
C ARG A 628 27.81 0.75 -4.83
N PHE A 629 28.27 -0.39 -4.34
CA PHE A 629 29.02 -1.31 -5.17
C PHE A 629 28.83 -2.78 -4.79
N VAL A 630 29.02 -3.64 -5.79
CA VAL A 630 29.15 -5.09 -5.62
C VAL A 630 30.41 -5.52 -6.36
N VAL A 631 31.37 -6.11 -5.63
CA VAL A 631 32.60 -6.65 -6.20
C VAL A 631 32.56 -8.17 -6.13
N HIS A 632 32.84 -8.83 -7.25
CA HIS A 632 33.12 -10.27 -7.23
C HIS A 632 34.63 -10.43 -7.17
N TRP A 633 35.13 -10.77 -5.99
CA TRP A 633 36.56 -11.00 -5.72
C TRP A 633 37.08 -12.23 -6.45
N ARG A 634 36.19 -13.21 -6.60
CA ARG A 634 36.40 -14.47 -7.33
C ARG A 634 35.24 -14.68 -8.30
N LEU A 635 35.49 -15.48 -9.34
CA LEU A 635 34.48 -15.82 -10.34
C LEU A 635 33.30 -16.59 -9.71
N PRO A 636 32.05 -16.14 -9.89
CA PRO A 636 30.87 -16.90 -9.45
C PRO A 636 30.73 -18.25 -10.15
N LYS A 637 30.03 -19.19 -9.50
CA LYS A 637 29.83 -20.56 -10.01
C LYS A 637 28.86 -20.65 -11.21
N SER A 638 28.11 -19.59 -11.49
CA SER A 638 27.09 -19.55 -12.55
C SER A 638 26.83 -18.11 -13.01
N PHE A 639 26.36 -17.95 -14.24
CA PHE A 639 25.96 -16.65 -14.79
C PHE A 639 24.77 -16.05 -14.04
N GLU A 640 23.77 -16.88 -13.70
CA GLU A 640 22.59 -16.45 -12.94
C GLU A 640 22.97 -15.94 -11.56
N GLY A 641 23.87 -16.64 -10.87
CA GLY A 641 24.41 -16.23 -9.58
C GLY A 641 25.09 -14.86 -9.66
N TYR A 642 25.99 -14.67 -10.63
CA TYR A 642 26.64 -13.37 -10.89
C TYR A 642 25.62 -12.25 -11.07
N TYR A 643 24.61 -12.45 -11.92
CA TYR A 643 23.59 -11.43 -12.18
C TYR A 643 22.74 -11.13 -10.94
N GLN A 644 22.35 -12.16 -10.17
CA GLN A 644 21.57 -11.99 -8.95
C GLN A 644 22.37 -11.24 -7.87
N GLU A 645 23.64 -11.56 -7.72
CA GLU A 645 24.60 -10.92 -6.79
C GLU A 645 24.85 -9.46 -7.19
N ALA A 646 25.21 -9.20 -8.45
CA ALA A 646 25.39 -7.84 -8.98
C ALA A 646 24.11 -6.99 -8.87
N GLY A 647 22.94 -7.59 -9.06
CA GLY A 647 21.63 -6.92 -9.00
C GLY A 647 21.22 -6.41 -7.60
N ARG A 648 22.00 -6.71 -6.56
CA ARG A 648 21.84 -6.17 -5.20
C ARG A 648 22.26 -4.71 -5.11
N ALA A 649 23.12 -4.26 -6.01
CA ALA A 649 23.50 -2.87 -6.10
C ALA A 649 22.32 -1.97 -6.54
N GLY A 650 22.30 -0.74 -6.04
CA GLY A 650 21.51 0.38 -6.57
C GLY A 650 20.03 0.09 -6.73
N ARG A 651 19.36 -0.46 -5.70
CA ARG A 651 17.90 -0.68 -5.76
C ARG A 651 17.10 0.62 -5.62
N ASP A 652 17.71 1.64 -5.01
CA ASP A 652 17.25 3.03 -5.00
C ASP A 652 17.25 3.69 -6.40
N GLY A 653 17.78 3.02 -7.42
CA GLY A 653 17.87 3.53 -8.79
C GLY A 653 19.06 4.48 -9.03
N ASN A 654 19.85 4.78 -7.99
CA ASN A 654 21.05 5.60 -8.12
C ASN A 654 22.19 4.81 -8.78
N ALA A 655 23.17 5.55 -9.30
CA ALA A 655 24.37 4.97 -9.90
C ALA A 655 25.11 4.09 -8.89
N SER A 656 25.39 2.84 -9.27
CA SER A 656 26.18 1.89 -8.49
C SER A 656 27.16 1.14 -9.38
N TYR A 657 28.27 0.70 -8.80
CA TYR A 657 29.38 0.06 -9.51
C TYR A 657 29.41 -1.44 -9.26
N CYS A 658 29.40 -2.25 -10.33
CA CYS A 658 29.51 -3.69 -10.23
C CYS A 658 30.69 -4.16 -11.07
N PHE A 659 31.75 -4.63 -10.43
CA PHE A 659 32.90 -5.19 -11.14
C PHE A 659 33.28 -6.58 -10.64
N LEU A 660 33.83 -7.36 -11.55
CA LEU A 660 34.28 -8.72 -11.31
C LEU A 660 35.77 -8.81 -11.62
N TYR A 661 36.55 -9.31 -10.67
CA TYR A 661 37.93 -9.71 -10.92
C TYR A 661 37.92 -11.06 -11.62
N TYR A 662 38.50 -11.10 -12.82
CA TYR A 662 38.58 -12.29 -13.65
C TYR A 662 40.05 -12.66 -13.87
N SER A 663 40.38 -13.90 -13.53
CA SER A 663 41.63 -14.56 -13.88
C SER A 663 41.32 -15.96 -14.45
N ARG A 664 42.20 -16.49 -15.29
CA ARG A 664 42.04 -17.83 -15.88
C ARG A 664 42.32 -18.93 -14.86
N GLU A 665 43.14 -18.61 -13.87
CA GLU A 665 43.43 -19.41 -12.69
C GLU A 665 42.17 -19.61 -11.86
N ASP A 666 41.42 -18.54 -11.60
CA ASP A 666 40.15 -18.63 -10.88
C ASP A 666 39.08 -19.34 -11.69
N ARG A 667 39.05 -19.13 -13.01
CA ARG A 667 38.20 -19.93 -13.91
C ARG A 667 38.45 -21.43 -13.68
N ASP A 668 39.69 -21.87 -13.72
CA ASP A 668 40.04 -23.30 -13.60
C ASP A 668 39.72 -23.85 -12.19
N ARG A 669 39.99 -23.08 -11.13
CA ARG A 669 39.59 -23.43 -9.75
C ARG A 669 38.08 -23.59 -9.61
N VAL A 670 37.30 -22.65 -10.14
CA VAL A 670 35.84 -22.69 -10.08
C VAL A 670 35.28 -23.82 -10.94
N CYS A 671 35.85 -24.06 -12.12
CA CYS A 671 35.55 -25.23 -12.94
C CYS A 671 35.74 -26.52 -12.15
N ASN A 672 36.90 -26.70 -11.50
CA ASN A 672 37.17 -27.89 -10.68
C ASN A 672 36.18 -28.01 -9.52
N LEU A 673 35.83 -26.90 -8.87
CA LEU A 673 34.84 -26.89 -7.79
C LEU A 673 33.45 -27.33 -8.27
N VAL A 674 32.97 -26.78 -9.39
CA VAL A 674 31.69 -27.17 -10.02
C VAL A 674 31.72 -28.63 -10.49
N MET A 675 32.88 -29.13 -10.92
CA MET A 675 33.07 -30.52 -11.34
C MET A 675 33.09 -31.53 -10.18
N ARG A 676 33.65 -31.13 -9.03
CA ARG A 676 33.83 -31.95 -7.81
C ARG A 676 32.62 -31.97 -6.89
N GLU A 677 31.67 -31.03 -7.03
CA GLU A 677 30.45 -31.05 -6.23
C GLU A 677 29.75 -32.43 -6.36
N PRO A 678 29.47 -33.11 -5.24
CA PRO A 678 29.12 -34.52 -5.25
C PRO A 678 27.80 -34.74 -5.98
N VAL A 679 27.86 -35.46 -7.10
CA VAL A 679 26.69 -36.14 -7.63
C VAL A 679 26.35 -37.21 -6.58
N SER A 680 25.12 -37.19 -6.05
CA SER A 680 24.65 -38.21 -5.11
C SER A 680 25.05 -39.60 -5.60
N LYS A 681 25.52 -40.48 -4.70
CA LYS A 681 25.97 -41.86 -5.02
C LYS A 681 24.90 -42.68 -5.79
N ASN A 682 23.65 -42.23 -5.81
CA ASN A 682 22.58 -42.67 -6.70
C ASN A 682 22.29 -41.60 -7.78
N ALA A 683 23.20 -41.40 -8.73
CA ALA A 683 23.02 -40.41 -9.79
C ALA A 683 21.85 -40.84 -10.70
N SER A 684 20.64 -40.36 -10.40
CA SER A 684 19.53 -40.35 -11.35
C SER A 684 19.93 -39.53 -12.58
N ALA A 685 19.29 -39.76 -13.73
CA ALA A 685 19.52 -38.99 -14.97
C ALA A 685 19.51 -37.46 -14.70
N ASP A 686 18.61 -37.02 -13.82
CA ASP A 686 18.48 -35.66 -13.26
C ASP A 686 19.79 -35.05 -12.73
N GLY A 687 20.63 -35.85 -12.05
CA GLY A 687 21.89 -35.36 -11.48
C GLY A 687 22.95 -35.05 -12.54
N ILE A 688 22.91 -35.76 -13.66
CA ILE A 688 23.83 -35.54 -14.79
C ILE A 688 23.43 -34.27 -15.56
N ILE A 689 22.13 -34.10 -15.81
CA ILE A 689 21.58 -32.91 -16.48
C ILE A 689 21.89 -31.65 -15.67
N ASN A 690 21.65 -31.67 -14.35
CA ASN A 690 21.96 -30.51 -13.51
C ASN A 690 23.46 -30.17 -13.50
N LYS A 691 24.35 -31.17 -13.51
CA LYS A 691 25.79 -30.94 -13.62
C LYS A 691 26.16 -30.28 -14.96
N GLN A 692 25.61 -30.77 -16.07
CA GLN A 692 25.82 -30.18 -17.39
C GLN A 692 25.30 -28.74 -17.46
N ALA A 693 24.12 -28.47 -16.89
CA ALA A 693 23.56 -27.13 -16.83
C ALA A 693 24.47 -26.13 -16.09
N ARG A 694 25.01 -26.53 -14.93
CA ARG A 694 25.96 -25.72 -14.16
C ARG A 694 27.23 -25.43 -14.93
N GLN A 695 27.79 -26.44 -15.60
CA GLN A 695 28.97 -26.27 -16.47
C GLN A 695 28.68 -25.31 -17.62
N MET A 696 27.52 -25.44 -18.27
CA MET A 696 27.10 -24.56 -19.36
C MET A 696 26.92 -23.13 -18.88
N SER A 697 26.29 -22.91 -17.73
CA SER A 697 26.13 -21.58 -17.14
C SER A 697 27.49 -20.94 -16.80
N LEU A 698 28.40 -21.69 -16.16
CA LEU A 698 29.76 -21.22 -15.90
C LEU A 698 30.49 -20.86 -17.19
N GLY A 699 30.42 -21.72 -18.22
CA GLY A 699 31.02 -21.46 -19.53
C GLY A 699 30.48 -20.18 -20.19
N ARG A 700 29.18 -19.88 -20.02
CA ARG A 700 28.59 -18.62 -20.48
C ARG A 700 29.13 -17.41 -19.71
N LEU A 701 29.37 -17.55 -18.41
CA LEU A 701 29.94 -16.47 -17.59
C LEU A 701 31.40 -16.21 -17.97
N VAL A 702 32.18 -17.26 -18.23
CA VAL A 702 33.55 -17.18 -18.74
C VAL A 702 33.58 -16.46 -20.09
N ALA A 703 32.71 -16.87 -21.02
CA ALA A 703 32.58 -16.20 -22.32
C ALA A 703 32.18 -14.72 -22.17
N TYR A 704 31.33 -14.39 -21.19
CA TYR A 704 31.00 -13.00 -20.86
C TYR A 704 32.19 -12.22 -20.32
N CYS A 705 33.06 -12.82 -19.50
CA CYS A 705 34.24 -12.14 -18.96
C CYS A 705 35.28 -11.87 -20.05
N GLU A 706 35.50 -12.83 -20.95
CA GLU A 706 36.49 -12.75 -22.02
C GLU A 706 36.00 -12.00 -23.27
N ASP A 707 34.70 -11.71 -23.38
CA ASP A 707 34.19 -10.86 -24.45
C ASP A 707 34.67 -9.41 -24.27
N THR A 708 35.35 -8.89 -25.29
CA THR A 708 35.79 -7.48 -25.36
C THR A 708 35.18 -6.74 -26.56
N GLY A 709 34.30 -7.43 -27.30
CA GLY A 709 33.68 -6.94 -28.53
C GLY A 709 32.26 -6.43 -28.34
N SER A 710 31.62 -6.68 -27.20
CA SER A 710 30.22 -6.32 -27.00
C SER A 710 29.89 -5.67 -25.65
N CYS A 711 28.73 -5.03 -25.58
CA CYS A 711 28.21 -4.41 -24.37
C CYS A 711 27.84 -5.47 -23.31
N ARG A 712 28.26 -5.25 -22.07
CA ARG A 712 27.96 -6.11 -20.92
C ARG A 712 26.47 -6.28 -20.67
N HIS A 713 25.72 -5.18 -20.63
CA HIS A 713 24.26 -5.22 -20.46
C HIS A 713 23.58 -6.00 -21.58
N ALA A 714 24.04 -5.83 -22.82
CA ALA A 714 23.50 -6.55 -23.96
C ALA A 714 23.72 -8.07 -23.87
N ALA A 715 24.91 -8.48 -23.42
CA ALA A 715 25.21 -9.88 -23.19
C ALA A 715 24.30 -10.51 -22.12
N ILE A 716 24.03 -9.78 -21.03
CA ILE A 716 23.10 -10.23 -19.97
C ILE A 716 21.66 -10.35 -20.50
N CYS A 717 21.15 -9.35 -21.22
CA CYS A 717 19.79 -9.39 -21.76
C CYS A 717 19.61 -10.58 -22.73
N ARG A 718 20.59 -10.80 -23.62
CA ARG A 718 20.57 -11.95 -24.55
C ARG A 718 20.63 -13.28 -23.82
N TYR A 719 21.39 -13.37 -22.73
CA TYR A 719 21.48 -14.58 -21.91
C TYR A 719 20.11 -14.98 -21.34
N PHE A 720 19.30 -14.02 -20.89
CA PHE A 720 17.95 -14.26 -20.39
C PHE A 720 16.86 -14.32 -21.47
N GLY A 721 17.24 -14.34 -22.75
CA GLY A 721 16.32 -14.55 -23.87
C GLY A 721 15.63 -13.29 -24.39
N GLU A 722 16.13 -12.09 -24.07
CA GLU A 722 15.61 -10.85 -24.62
C GLU A 722 16.04 -10.66 -26.08
N THR A 723 15.07 -10.46 -26.97
CA THR A 723 15.31 -10.17 -28.39
C THR A 723 15.58 -8.70 -28.65
N GLN A 724 14.93 -7.82 -27.89
CA GLN A 724 15.16 -6.38 -27.92
C GLN A 724 16.01 -5.98 -26.72
N VAL A 725 17.23 -5.54 -26.99
CA VAL A 725 18.17 -5.11 -25.96
C VAL A 725 18.10 -3.58 -25.84
N PRO A 726 17.79 -3.04 -24.64
CA PRO A 726 17.82 -1.59 -24.42
C PRO A 726 19.21 -0.99 -24.66
N ALA A 727 19.25 0.28 -25.08
CA ALA A 727 20.52 0.99 -25.25
C ALA A 727 21.23 1.18 -23.89
N CYS A 728 22.53 0.90 -23.85
CA CYS A 728 23.38 1.11 -22.68
C CYS A 728 24.04 2.49 -22.79
N ASP A 729 23.69 3.40 -21.89
CA ASP A 729 24.19 4.78 -21.87
C ASP A 729 25.52 4.86 -21.10
N TYR A 730 26.60 4.34 -21.71
CA TYR A 730 27.94 4.32 -21.12
C TYR A 730 28.05 3.64 -19.74
N ALA A 731 27.07 2.81 -19.41
CA ALA A 731 26.98 2.07 -18.17
C ALA A 731 27.85 0.80 -18.17
N CYS A 732 28.74 0.56 -19.14
CA CYS A 732 29.68 -0.56 -19.06
C CYS A 732 31.09 -0.21 -19.53
N ASP A 733 32.06 -1.01 -19.11
CA ASP A 733 33.48 -0.91 -19.48
C ASP A 733 33.73 -0.81 -20.99
N TRP A 734 32.99 -1.60 -21.79
CA TRP A 734 33.08 -1.57 -23.25
C TRP A 734 32.69 -0.22 -23.84
N HIS A 735 31.57 0.39 -23.41
CA HIS A 735 31.17 1.70 -23.92
C HIS A 735 32.11 2.82 -23.48
N LYS A 736 32.75 2.68 -22.30
CA LYS A 736 33.70 3.68 -21.80
C LYS A 736 35.02 3.68 -22.57
N ASP A 737 35.61 2.51 -22.82
CA ASP A 737 36.88 2.40 -23.54
C ASP A 737 37.05 1.00 -24.17
N PRO A 738 36.54 0.77 -25.40
CA PRO A 738 36.62 -0.53 -26.06
C PRO A 738 38.07 -0.97 -26.33
N GLN A 739 38.95 -0.04 -26.70
CA GLN A 739 40.34 -0.36 -27.02
C GLN A 739 41.17 -0.59 -25.75
N GLY A 740 40.96 0.20 -24.70
CA GLY A 740 41.56 -0.05 -23.40
C GLY A 740 41.10 -1.35 -22.78
N LEU A 741 39.83 -1.75 -22.96
CA LEU A 741 39.34 -3.04 -22.49
C LEU A 741 40.15 -4.21 -23.10
N LYS A 742 40.37 -4.20 -24.41
CA LYS A 742 41.22 -5.19 -25.10
C LYS A 742 42.66 -5.18 -24.58
N ARG A 743 43.24 -4.00 -24.39
CA ARG A 743 44.61 -3.84 -23.84
C ARG A 743 44.73 -4.27 -22.38
N ARG A 744 43.68 -4.12 -21.58
CA ARG A 744 43.64 -4.60 -20.19
C ARG A 744 43.53 -6.12 -20.16
N MET A 745 42.69 -6.73 -20.99
CA MET A 745 42.61 -8.19 -21.11
C MET A 745 43.94 -8.81 -21.52
N ALA A 746 44.58 -8.27 -22.55
CA ALA A 746 45.84 -8.80 -23.07
C ALA A 746 47.03 -8.69 -22.09
N ARG A 747 46.98 -7.74 -21.14
CA ARG A 747 48.03 -7.53 -20.14
C ARG A 747 47.73 -8.17 -18.79
N GLY A 748 46.47 -8.21 -18.39
CA GLY A 748 46.05 -8.63 -17.06
C GLY A 748 45.83 -10.13 -16.92
N LEU A 749 45.62 -10.87 -18.02
CA LEU A 749 45.45 -12.32 -17.97
C LEU A 749 46.76 -13.06 -18.19
N ALA A 750 47.01 -14.09 -17.39
CA ALA A 750 48.06 -15.06 -17.65
C ALA A 750 47.82 -15.80 -18.98
N SER A 751 48.90 -16.28 -19.61
CA SER A 751 48.81 -17.08 -20.82
C SER A 751 48.13 -18.43 -20.54
N GLU A 752 47.37 -18.98 -21.50
CA GLU A 752 46.75 -20.30 -21.33
C GLU A 752 47.80 -21.41 -21.12
N GLU A 753 48.99 -21.27 -21.73
CA GLU A 753 50.10 -22.19 -21.54
C GLU A 753 50.56 -22.21 -20.07
N TRP A 754 50.74 -21.03 -19.46
CA TRP A 754 51.13 -20.94 -18.06
C TRP A 754 50.07 -21.52 -17.13
N VAL A 755 48.79 -21.19 -17.34
CA VAL A 755 47.68 -21.72 -16.55
C VAL A 755 47.61 -23.25 -16.66
N SER A 756 47.86 -23.80 -17.86
CA SER A 756 47.90 -25.25 -18.07
C SER A 756 49.01 -25.93 -17.26
N THR A 757 50.22 -25.35 -17.22
CA THR A 757 51.33 -25.92 -16.43
C THR A 757 51.01 -25.99 -14.93
N GLN A 758 50.47 -24.90 -14.37
CA GLN A 758 50.07 -24.85 -12.96
C GLN A 758 48.97 -25.85 -12.62
N ARG A 759 48.06 -26.12 -13.56
CA ARG A 759 47.04 -27.16 -13.42
C ARG A 759 47.64 -28.56 -13.39
N GLU A 760 48.63 -28.85 -14.22
CA GLU A 760 49.33 -30.14 -14.24
C GLU A 760 50.15 -30.38 -12.96
N GLU A 761 50.72 -29.33 -12.39
CA GLU A 761 51.48 -29.36 -11.14
C GLU A 761 50.59 -29.54 -9.89
N GLY A 762 49.26 -29.56 -10.03
CA GLY A 762 48.32 -29.71 -8.91
C GLY A 762 48.18 -28.48 -8.01
N MET A 763 48.85 -27.37 -8.35
CA MET A 763 48.88 -26.12 -7.57
C MET A 763 47.49 -25.51 -7.34
N TYR A 764 46.51 -25.83 -8.19
CA TYR A 764 45.15 -25.32 -8.08
C TYR A 764 44.19 -26.20 -7.28
N ASP A 765 44.60 -27.41 -6.88
CA ASP A 765 43.73 -28.39 -6.23
C ASP A 765 43.68 -28.28 -4.70
N GLU A 766 44.67 -27.63 -4.07
CA GLU A 766 44.82 -27.53 -2.60
C GLU A 766 44.16 -26.29 -1.98
N TYR A 767 43.70 -25.33 -2.79
CA TYR A 767 43.25 -24.01 -2.31
C TYR A 767 41.96 -24.02 -1.47
N TRP A 768 41.19 -25.11 -1.50
CA TRP A 768 39.88 -25.21 -0.83
C TRP A 768 39.81 -26.33 0.21
N SER A 769 40.94 -27.00 0.47
CA SER A 769 41.03 -28.13 1.41
C SER A 769 41.61 -27.68 2.75
N GLU A 770 40.89 -26.83 3.47
CA GLU A 770 41.00 -26.64 4.93
C GLU A 770 39.68 -26.11 5.52
#